data_AF-A0A9J7IUU2-F1
#
_entry.id   AF-A0A9J7IUU2-F1
#
_cell.length_a   1.000
_cell.length_b   1.000
_cell.length_c   1.000
_cell.angle_alpha   90.00
_cell.angle_beta   90.00
_cell.angle_gamma   90.00
#
_symmetry.space_group_name_H-M   'P 1'
#
loop_
_entity.id
_entity.type
_entity.pdbx_description
1 polymer ?
#
loop_
_entity_poly.entity_id
_entity_poly.type
_entity_poly.pdbx_seq_one_letter_code
_entity_poly.pdbx_strand_id
1 'polypeptide(L)'
;MAEAPVVTVEQGQLQGRVVNSPSGKAFYSFQGIPYAKPPLGSLRFKAPQPPEPWDGIRDASAEGSVSAQIDFFKKEYVGDENCLFLNVYTPNLDGEFLPVMVFIHGGGFVFGSGNSSLYGGDYLVEKDVVVVTLNYRCGVLGFLSLNTPEVPGNAGLKDQVQALRWIKENIHNFGGNSGNITIFGESAGGAAVSLLTASPLTKGLVNKAIIQSGTALSNWTVQKTPIENARNLAKSLGCESDDPEEVLDFLNATSARELVEAHEKLTPIELFPDVTNAFGVVVEKEFPGVEAVITEPFIDLLTSGRIAETPIMIGSTSLEFAFERRTDDLQAFIPEELNIERNSEQALEIADQIKNLYFKGSHTGVESLPEYFELLSDKTINVDTHRHVQYLINVSKKPIYYYKFDYVGELNISKKVLNTFGLKRAMHMDELGYLFRNDLQKDVEPTTLDIKMRERMLRLWTNFAKGGNPTPDENHYLNVTWLPVTKDNLYYLNLGQELSLGTNPDKEKMEFWDSLYSKYYRIWDHPRSNNDEITLKSSSEPKIIESYSETVTVYSESSEFTESHTYVSETTEIVKENNEIVSETHEFITENNGEPVESNEVITEVIENNEAVVENNDTVVENNEPVIENNDHVVENVEVVDKNEIDHAKVEEKIQEPVKIEESHPSQPPVTAVLNGDRKVQPRPSNEIKMVSRSNGAPKDVIRANDPPEDDLPKNIGVNKFVNFFESLGGKK
;
A
#
# COMPACT_ATOMS: atom_id res chain seq x y z
N MET A 1 -9.28 -6.00 -44.50
CA MET A 1 -9.07 -5.92 -43.04
C MET A 1 -10.39 -6.27 -42.39
N ALA A 2 -10.40 -6.82 -41.17
CA ALA A 2 -11.62 -6.82 -40.37
C ALA A 2 -11.98 -5.37 -40.02
N GLU A 3 -13.26 -5.05 -39.85
CA GLU A 3 -13.68 -3.75 -39.34
C GLU A 3 -13.30 -3.63 -37.86
N ALA A 4 -12.91 -2.43 -37.43
CA ALA A 4 -12.51 -2.20 -36.04
C ALA A 4 -13.75 -2.29 -35.13
N PRO A 5 -13.68 -3.05 -34.03
CA PRO A 5 -14.85 -3.32 -33.19
C PRO A 5 -15.37 -2.04 -32.55
N VAL A 6 -16.70 -1.84 -32.57
CA VAL A 6 -17.35 -0.70 -31.91
C VAL A 6 -18.26 -1.21 -30.80
N VAL A 7 -18.06 -0.68 -29.60
CA VAL A 7 -18.89 -0.94 -28.41
C VAL A 7 -19.57 0.36 -28.01
N THR A 8 -20.81 0.28 -27.53
CA THR A 8 -21.53 1.43 -26.97
C THR A 8 -21.57 1.29 -25.45
N VAL A 9 -21.16 2.33 -24.74
CA VAL A 9 -21.21 2.47 -23.27
C VAL A 9 -22.14 3.64 -22.93
N GLU A 10 -22.49 3.82 -21.66
CA GLU A 10 -23.42 4.88 -21.24
C GLU A 10 -22.96 6.30 -21.65
N GLN A 11 -21.66 6.52 -21.75
CA GLN A 11 -21.07 7.80 -22.15
C GLN A 11 -20.96 8.00 -23.68
N GLY A 12 -21.15 6.97 -24.51
CA GLY A 12 -21.01 7.09 -25.97
C GLY A 12 -20.42 5.86 -26.64
N GLN A 13 -19.93 5.99 -27.87
CA GLN A 13 -19.36 4.87 -28.62
C GLN A 13 -17.81 4.84 -28.55
N LEU A 14 -17.24 3.64 -28.50
CA LEU A 14 -15.80 3.35 -28.42
C LEU A 14 -15.39 2.45 -29.58
N GLN A 15 -14.33 2.80 -30.30
CA GLN A 15 -13.73 1.94 -31.33
C GLN A 15 -12.42 1.33 -30.81
N GLY A 16 -12.42 0.01 -30.59
CA GLY A 16 -11.25 -0.74 -30.17
C GLY A 16 -10.47 -1.33 -31.35
N ARG A 17 -9.66 -2.36 -31.05
CA ARG A 17 -8.87 -3.12 -32.03
C ARG A 17 -9.00 -4.63 -31.79
N VAL A 18 -8.80 -5.42 -32.86
CA VAL A 18 -8.59 -6.87 -32.75
C VAL A 18 -7.08 -7.13 -32.62
N VAL A 19 -6.68 -7.93 -31.63
CA VAL A 19 -5.29 -8.28 -31.33
C VAL A 19 -5.16 -9.80 -31.33
N ASN A 20 -3.99 -10.32 -31.73
CA ASN A 20 -3.69 -11.73 -31.59
C ASN A 20 -2.82 -11.96 -30.35
N SER A 21 -3.26 -12.86 -29.47
CA SER A 21 -2.48 -13.38 -28.34
C SER A 21 -1.26 -14.20 -28.83
N PRO A 22 -0.28 -14.48 -27.95
CA PRO A 22 0.86 -15.32 -28.30
C PRO A 22 0.56 -16.76 -28.76
N SER A 23 -0.64 -17.32 -28.50
CA SER A 23 -1.08 -18.59 -29.12
C SER A 23 -1.67 -18.43 -30.53
N GLY A 24 -1.84 -17.19 -31.01
CA GLY A 24 -2.50 -16.86 -32.27
C GLY A 24 -4.02 -16.72 -32.20
N LYS A 25 -4.64 -16.85 -31.02
CA LYS A 25 -6.08 -16.53 -30.85
C LYS A 25 -6.30 -15.03 -30.94
N ALA A 26 -7.32 -14.62 -31.71
CA ALA A 26 -7.81 -13.25 -31.73
C ALA A 26 -8.58 -12.91 -30.44
N PHE A 27 -8.45 -11.68 -29.96
CA PHE A 27 -9.23 -11.09 -28.88
C PHE A 27 -9.47 -9.60 -29.17
N TYR A 28 -10.43 -9.00 -28.48
CA TYR A 28 -10.76 -7.58 -28.59
C TYR A 28 -10.07 -6.77 -27.49
N SER A 29 -9.54 -5.60 -27.85
CA SER A 29 -8.84 -4.69 -26.94
C SER A 29 -9.37 -3.27 -27.13
N PHE A 30 -9.79 -2.65 -26.04
CA PHE A 30 -10.20 -1.26 -25.94
C PHE A 30 -9.32 -0.61 -24.85
N GLN A 31 -8.74 0.55 -25.13
CA GLN A 31 -7.74 1.20 -24.29
C GLN A 31 -8.05 2.69 -24.14
N GLY A 32 -7.52 3.35 -23.09
CA GLY A 32 -7.69 4.79 -22.91
C GLY A 32 -9.15 5.26 -22.65
N ILE A 33 -10.00 4.37 -22.12
CA ILE A 33 -11.41 4.67 -21.83
C ILE A 33 -11.49 5.50 -20.54
N PRO A 34 -12.07 6.72 -20.55
CA PRO A 34 -12.19 7.53 -19.34
C PRO A 34 -13.29 6.98 -18.44
N TYR A 35 -12.95 6.64 -17.19
CA TYR A 35 -13.93 6.20 -16.19
C TYR A 35 -14.34 7.31 -15.22
N ALA A 36 -13.74 8.50 -15.36
CA ALA A 36 -14.00 9.69 -14.56
C ALA A 36 -13.70 10.97 -15.40
N LYS A 37 -14.06 12.14 -14.88
CA LYS A 37 -13.62 13.42 -15.45
C LYS A 37 -12.11 13.63 -15.24
N PRO A 38 -11.40 14.32 -16.15
CA PRO A 38 -10.02 14.73 -15.91
C PRO A 38 -9.91 15.54 -14.60
N PRO A 39 -9.06 15.15 -13.63
CA PRO A 39 -8.98 15.78 -12.30
C PRO A 39 -8.15 17.08 -12.33
N LEU A 40 -8.47 17.95 -13.28
CA LEU A 40 -7.72 19.17 -13.60
C LEU A 40 -8.22 20.39 -12.84
N GLY A 41 -7.32 21.33 -12.54
CA GLY A 41 -7.65 22.61 -11.91
C GLY A 41 -8.41 22.42 -10.60
N SER A 42 -9.64 22.94 -10.50
CA SER A 42 -10.48 22.84 -9.30
C SER A 42 -10.90 21.42 -8.90
N LEU A 43 -10.59 20.39 -9.71
CA LEU A 43 -10.77 18.97 -9.40
C LEU A 43 -9.47 18.27 -8.93
N ARG A 44 -8.31 18.94 -8.98
CA ARG A 44 -7.04 18.39 -8.47
C ARG A 44 -7.16 18.05 -6.98
N PHE A 45 -6.54 16.96 -6.55
CA PHE A 45 -6.59 16.38 -5.19
C PHE A 45 -7.97 15.92 -4.68
N LYS A 46 -9.07 16.30 -5.33
CA LYS A 46 -10.44 15.95 -4.90
C LYS A 46 -10.84 14.54 -5.34
N ALA A 47 -11.93 14.02 -4.76
CA ALA A 47 -12.58 12.82 -5.25
C ALA A 47 -12.95 12.95 -6.75
N PRO A 48 -12.83 11.87 -7.55
CA PRO A 48 -13.20 11.89 -8.96
C PRO A 48 -14.70 12.13 -9.13
N GLN A 49 -15.09 12.66 -10.30
CA GLN A 49 -16.48 12.73 -10.72
C GLN A 49 -16.74 11.74 -11.87
N PRO A 50 -17.97 11.20 -12.02
CA PRO A 50 -18.34 10.36 -13.16
C PRO A 50 -18.03 11.00 -14.52
N PRO A 51 -17.66 10.22 -15.54
CA PRO A 51 -17.20 10.72 -16.82
C PRO A 51 -18.34 11.38 -17.61
N GLU A 52 -18.06 12.50 -18.25
CA GLU A 52 -19.01 13.16 -19.14
C GLU A 52 -19.24 12.33 -20.42
N PRO A 53 -20.46 12.34 -20.99
CA PRO A 53 -20.72 11.72 -22.28
C PRO A 53 -20.03 12.46 -23.45
N TRP A 54 -19.85 11.77 -24.57
CA TRP A 54 -19.27 12.32 -25.80
C TRP A 54 -20.11 11.97 -27.03
N ASP A 55 -20.15 12.90 -27.99
CA ASP A 55 -20.77 12.67 -29.29
C ASP A 55 -19.89 11.80 -30.19
N GLY A 56 -20.53 10.89 -30.94
CA GLY A 56 -19.89 10.06 -31.96
C GLY A 56 -19.07 8.90 -31.39
N ILE A 57 -18.03 8.51 -32.15
CA ILE A 57 -17.17 7.36 -31.84
C ILE A 57 -15.81 7.87 -31.38
N ARG A 58 -15.44 7.54 -30.14
CA ARG A 58 -14.14 7.80 -29.54
C ARG A 58 -13.17 6.67 -29.91
N ASP A 59 -11.95 7.04 -30.31
CA ASP A 59 -10.86 6.09 -30.49
C ASP A 59 -10.45 5.49 -29.13
N ALA A 60 -10.45 4.16 -29.06
CA ALA A 60 -10.01 3.35 -27.93
C ALA A 60 -9.02 2.27 -28.41
N SER A 61 -8.29 2.53 -29.49
CA SER A 61 -7.28 1.62 -30.04
C SER A 61 -5.88 1.79 -29.43
N ALA A 62 -5.70 2.77 -28.53
CA ALA A 62 -4.44 3.09 -27.86
C ALA A 62 -4.67 3.54 -26.40
N GLU A 63 -3.60 3.49 -25.59
CA GLU A 63 -3.65 3.79 -24.15
C GLU A 63 -3.71 5.29 -23.88
N GLY A 64 -4.39 5.67 -22.81
CA GLY A 64 -4.38 7.03 -22.28
C GLY A 64 -3.13 7.32 -21.44
N SER A 65 -2.94 8.59 -21.05
CA SER A 65 -1.82 9.01 -20.20
C SER A 65 -1.78 8.26 -18.87
N VAL A 66 -0.57 7.87 -18.45
CA VAL A 66 -0.30 7.45 -17.07
C VAL A 66 -0.40 8.67 -16.13
N SER A 67 -0.60 8.44 -14.83
CA SER A 67 -0.55 9.53 -13.84
C SER A 67 0.80 10.23 -13.90
N ALA A 68 0.82 11.56 -13.78
CA ALA A 68 2.04 12.32 -13.53
C ALA A 68 2.81 11.71 -12.35
N GLN A 69 4.05 11.29 -12.61
CA GLN A 69 4.91 10.51 -11.71
C GLN A 69 6.38 10.58 -12.14
N ILE A 70 7.29 10.06 -11.31
CA ILE A 70 8.65 9.70 -11.77
C ILE A 70 8.63 8.23 -12.23
N ASP A 71 9.06 7.97 -13.46
CA ASP A 71 9.21 6.62 -14.02
C ASP A 71 10.29 5.85 -13.22
N PHE A 72 9.90 4.74 -12.61
CA PHE A 72 10.79 3.96 -11.74
C PHE A 72 12.05 3.43 -12.42
N PHE A 73 11.99 3.11 -13.72
CA PHE A 73 13.11 2.54 -14.48
C PHE A 73 13.99 3.61 -15.14
N LYS A 74 13.37 4.69 -15.65
CA LYS A 74 14.08 5.78 -16.32
C LYS A 74 14.62 6.85 -15.35
N LYS A 75 13.96 7.02 -14.20
CA LYS A 75 14.13 8.14 -13.27
C LYS A 75 13.87 9.51 -13.92
N GLU A 76 12.84 9.54 -14.76
CA GLU A 76 12.37 10.71 -15.52
C GLU A 76 10.93 11.05 -15.14
N TYR A 77 10.54 12.34 -15.18
CA TYR A 77 9.12 12.72 -15.07
C TYR A 77 8.33 12.23 -16.30
N VAL A 78 7.22 11.53 -16.07
CA VAL A 78 6.30 11.04 -17.11
C VAL A 78 4.85 11.25 -16.69
N GLY A 79 3.93 11.17 -17.65
CA GLY A 79 2.48 11.20 -17.40
C GLY A 79 1.87 12.60 -17.34
N ASP A 80 0.55 12.61 -17.08
CA ASP A 80 -0.31 13.79 -17.05
C ASP A 80 -1.27 13.72 -15.84
N GLU A 81 -1.94 14.81 -15.49
CA GLU A 81 -3.01 14.81 -14.50
C GLU A 81 -4.31 14.21 -15.09
N ASN A 82 -4.55 14.38 -16.38
CA ASN A 82 -5.61 13.71 -17.12
C ASN A 82 -5.21 12.24 -17.36
N CYS A 83 -5.33 11.41 -16.33
CA CYS A 83 -4.85 10.03 -16.32
C CYS A 83 -5.90 8.96 -15.96
N LEU A 84 -7.15 9.35 -15.66
CA LEU A 84 -8.20 8.47 -15.14
C LEU A 84 -8.83 7.58 -16.23
N PHE A 85 -8.00 6.69 -16.76
CA PHE A 85 -8.31 5.78 -17.86
C PHE A 85 -8.24 4.31 -17.44
N LEU A 86 -9.05 3.49 -18.10
CA LEU A 86 -8.95 2.03 -18.04
C LEU A 86 -8.90 1.40 -19.44
N ASN A 87 -8.48 0.14 -19.47
CA ASN A 87 -8.35 -0.69 -20.65
C ASN A 87 -9.15 -1.98 -20.42
N VAL A 88 -9.87 -2.46 -21.44
CA VAL A 88 -10.65 -3.69 -21.41
C VAL A 88 -10.14 -4.64 -22.50
N TYR A 89 -9.86 -5.88 -22.11
CA TYR A 89 -9.45 -6.97 -22.99
C TYR A 89 -10.46 -8.12 -22.83
N THR A 90 -11.07 -8.56 -23.94
CA THR A 90 -12.14 -9.57 -23.91
C THR A 90 -12.01 -10.54 -25.09
N PRO A 91 -12.22 -11.86 -24.90
CA PRO A 91 -12.09 -12.81 -26.00
C PRO A 91 -13.29 -12.76 -26.96
N ASN A 92 -14.46 -12.25 -26.52
CA ASN A 92 -15.64 -12.10 -27.35
C ASN A 92 -16.52 -10.93 -26.89
N LEU A 93 -17.21 -10.29 -27.84
CA LEU A 93 -18.24 -9.27 -27.57
C LEU A 93 -19.67 -9.86 -27.58
N ASP A 94 -19.86 -10.98 -28.27
CA ASP A 94 -21.11 -11.74 -28.33
C ASP A 94 -21.07 -12.98 -27.40
N GLY A 95 -22.23 -13.44 -26.92
CA GLY A 95 -22.36 -14.72 -26.23
C GLY A 95 -22.63 -14.62 -24.72
N GLU A 96 -22.06 -15.54 -23.93
CA GLU A 96 -22.27 -15.62 -22.48
C GLU A 96 -21.38 -14.63 -21.72
N PHE A 97 -21.92 -13.99 -20.68
CA PHE A 97 -21.17 -13.02 -19.87
C PHE A 97 -20.08 -13.69 -19.03
N LEU A 98 -18.82 -13.41 -19.35
CA LEU A 98 -17.64 -13.98 -18.71
C LEU A 98 -17.30 -13.26 -17.40
N PRO A 99 -16.64 -13.91 -16.42
CA PRO A 99 -16.17 -13.24 -15.21
C PRO A 99 -15.21 -12.10 -15.54
N VAL A 100 -15.25 -11.05 -14.72
CA VAL A 100 -14.42 -9.86 -14.90
C VAL A 100 -13.26 -9.91 -13.90
N MET A 101 -12.05 -9.71 -14.37
CA MET A 101 -10.84 -9.58 -13.55
C MET A 101 -10.27 -8.17 -13.68
N VAL A 102 -10.31 -7.38 -12.59
CA VAL A 102 -9.91 -5.97 -12.56
C VAL A 102 -8.58 -5.84 -11.84
N PHE A 103 -7.51 -5.52 -12.57
CA PHE A 103 -6.17 -5.35 -12.03
C PHE A 103 -5.91 -3.92 -11.56
N ILE A 104 -5.40 -3.79 -10.33
CA ILE A 104 -4.93 -2.57 -9.71
C ILE A 104 -3.40 -2.68 -9.57
N HIS A 105 -2.66 -1.77 -10.21
CA HIS A 105 -1.20 -1.83 -10.22
C HIS A 105 -0.56 -1.46 -8.88
N GLY A 106 0.62 -2.04 -8.63
CA GLY A 106 1.54 -1.65 -7.56
C GLY A 106 2.25 -0.32 -7.81
N GLY A 107 3.42 -0.15 -7.19
CA GLY A 107 4.25 1.07 -7.30
C GLY A 107 4.22 2.00 -6.08
N GLY A 108 4.02 1.45 -4.87
CA GLY A 108 4.10 2.20 -3.60
C GLY A 108 3.06 3.32 -3.43
N PHE A 109 2.02 3.35 -4.26
CA PHE A 109 1.12 4.49 -4.50
C PHE A 109 1.79 5.74 -5.13
N VAL A 110 3.09 5.70 -5.46
CA VAL A 110 3.86 6.84 -6.01
C VAL A 110 3.99 6.80 -7.53
N PHE A 111 4.05 5.59 -8.12
CA PHE A 111 4.20 5.38 -9.56
C PHE A 111 3.34 4.19 -10.04
N GLY A 112 3.39 3.90 -11.34
CA GLY A 112 2.69 2.78 -11.98
C GLY A 112 1.64 3.20 -13.00
N SER A 113 1.07 2.21 -13.69
CA SER A 113 -0.02 2.35 -14.67
C SER A 113 -0.66 1.00 -14.97
N GLY A 114 -1.83 0.98 -15.59
CA GLY A 114 -2.47 -0.22 -16.14
C GLY A 114 -2.01 -0.58 -17.56
N ASN A 115 -0.91 -0.01 -18.05
CA ASN A 115 -0.49 -0.11 -19.45
C ASN A 115 0.07 -1.49 -19.82
N SER A 116 -0.13 -1.89 -21.08
CA SER A 116 0.20 -3.23 -21.60
C SER A 116 1.69 -3.55 -21.71
N SER A 117 2.56 -2.54 -21.55
CA SER A 117 4.01 -2.71 -21.44
C SER A 117 4.45 -3.51 -20.19
N LEU A 118 3.61 -3.54 -19.15
CA LEU A 118 3.76 -4.42 -17.98
C LEU A 118 2.55 -5.35 -17.78
N TYR A 119 1.35 -4.91 -18.14
CA TYR A 119 0.09 -5.57 -17.79
C TYR A 119 -0.77 -5.95 -19.00
N GLY A 120 -0.12 -6.48 -20.05
CA GLY A 120 -0.79 -6.97 -21.26
C GLY A 120 -1.69 -8.17 -20.95
N GLY A 121 -3.00 -8.00 -21.14
CA GLY A 121 -4.04 -8.99 -20.83
C GLY A 121 -4.02 -10.27 -21.69
N ASP A 122 -3.13 -10.34 -22.70
CA ASP A 122 -2.97 -11.41 -23.68
C ASP A 122 -3.01 -12.83 -23.13
N TYR A 123 -2.47 -13.07 -21.94
CA TYR A 123 -2.38 -14.40 -21.33
C TYR A 123 -3.65 -14.78 -20.55
N LEU A 124 -4.26 -13.82 -19.85
CA LEU A 124 -5.47 -14.04 -19.05
C LEU A 124 -6.71 -14.15 -19.94
N VAL A 125 -6.82 -13.30 -20.97
CA VAL A 125 -7.97 -13.27 -21.90
C VAL A 125 -8.18 -14.61 -22.63
N GLU A 126 -7.10 -15.40 -22.79
CA GLU A 126 -7.13 -16.75 -23.36
C GLU A 126 -7.87 -17.82 -22.51
N LYS A 127 -8.26 -17.47 -21.28
CA LYS A 127 -8.91 -18.37 -20.31
C LYS A 127 -10.38 -17.99 -20.05
N ASP A 128 -11.05 -17.36 -21.01
CA ASP A 128 -12.48 -17.04 -20.95
C ASP A 128 -12.85 -16.16 -19.75
N VAL A 129 -12.15 -15.03 -19.63
CA VAL A 129 -12.43 -13.93 -18.69
C VAL A 129 -12.29 -12.59 -19.42
N VAL A 130 -13.02 -11.57 -18.96
CA VAL A 130 -12.75 -10.17 -19.33
C VAL A 130 -11.70 -9.61 -18.38
N VAL A 131 -10.61 -9.07 -18.92
CA VAL A 131 -9.54 -8.44 -18.13
C VAL A 131 -9.68 -6.93 -18.23
N VAL A 132 -9.67 -6.25 -17.10
CA VAL A 132 -9.63 -4.79 -17.03
C VAL A 132 -8.35 -4.36 -16.31
N THR A 133 -7.64 -3.40 -16.86
CA THR A 133 -6.52 -2.72 -16.18
C THR A 133 -6.82 -1.23 -16.09
N LEU A 134 -6.38 -0.54 -15.04
CA LEU A 134 -6.70 0.88 -14.84
C LEU A 134 -5.53 1.67 -14.28
N ASN A 135 -5.46 2.95 -14.66
CA ASN A 135 -4.63 3.96 -14.01
C ASN A 135 -5.41 4.59 -12.85
N TYR A 136 -4.72 4.98 -11.78
CA TYR A 136 -5.25 5.87 -10.73
C TYR A 136 -4.25 7.00 -10.45
N ARG A 137 -4.64 8.09 -9.79
CA ARG A 137 -3.68 9.15 -9.43
C ARG A 137 -2.66 8.66 -8.42
N CYS A 138 -1.38 8.93 -8.69
CA CYS A 138 -0.27 8.55 -7.85
C CYS A 138 0.34 9.73 -7.07
N GLY A 139 1.07 9.41 -6.00
CA GLY A 139 1.79 10.34 -5.14
C GLY A 139 0.90 11.45 -4.59
N VAL A 140 1.46 12.65 -4.39
CA VAL A 140 0.72 13.83 -3.93
C VAL A 140 -0.59 14.08 -4.69
N LEU A 141 -0.66 13.83 -6.00
CA LEU A 141 -1.86 14.10 -6.81
C LEU A 141 -3.04 13.18 -6.45
N GLY A 142 -2.77 11.96 -5.96
CA GLY A 142 -3.77 11.00 -5.48
C GLY A 142 -3.91 10.91 -3.95
N PHE A 143 -2.91 11.37 -3.20
CA PHE A 143 -2.77 11.05 -1.78
C PHE A 143 -2.38 12.25 -0.89
N LEU A 144 -2.49 13.48 -1.39
CA LEU A 144 -2.56 14.67 -0.54
C LEU A 144 -3.80 14.58 0.38
N SER A 145 -3.63 14.89 1.67
CA SER A 145 -4.73 15.13 2.62
C SER A 145 -4.42 16.34 3.47
N LEU A 146 -5.43 17.19 3.68
CA LEU A 146 -5.39 18.35 4.57
C LEU A 146 -6.38 18.21 5.74
N ASN A 147 -7.09 17.07 5.82
CA ASN A 147 -8.24 16.88 6.71
C ASN A 147 -9.29 18.01 6.60
N THR A 148 -9.63 18.40 5.36
CA THR A 148 -10.77 19.29 5.04
C THR A 148 -11.79 18.54 4.16
N PRO A 149 -13.04 19.03 4.01
CA PRO A 149 -14.03 18.43 3.11
C PRO A 149 -13.59 18.38 1.64
N GLU A 150 -12.74 19.33 1.21
CA GLU A 150 -12.26 19.46 -0.16
C GLU A 150 -11.15 18.45 -0.47
N VAL A 151 -10.22 18.26 0.47
CA VAL A 151 -9.07 17.35 0.35
C VAL A 151 -8.95 16.49 1.63
N PRO A 152 -9.88 15.54 1.84
CA PRO A 152 -9.83 14.62 2.98
C PRO A 152 -8.75 13.54 2.81
N GLY A 153 -8.32 13.29 1.57
CA GLY A 153 -7.36 12.25 1.20
C GLY A 153 -7.93 11.15 0.30
N ASN A 154 -7.11 10.13 0.10
CA ASN A 154 -7.44 8.88 -0.62
C ASN A 154 -8.02 9.07 -2.03
N ALA A 155 -7.74 10.18 -2.72
CA ALA A 155 -8.28 10.45 -4.05
C ALA A 155 -7.92 9.34 -5.06
N GLY A 156 -6.71 8.78 -4.99
CA GLY A 156 -6.27 7.63 -5.78
C GLY A 156 -6.98 6.30 -5.47
N LEU A 157 -7.52 6.12 -4.26
CA LEU A 157 -8.43 4.98 -3.96
C LEU A 157 -9.85 5.28 -4.43
N LYS A 158 -10.31 6.53 -4.34
CA LYS A 158 -11.62 6.94 -4.86
C LYS A 158 -11.67 6.86 -6.39
N ASP A 159 -10.54 7.07 -7.07
CA ASP A 159 -10.33 6.77 -8.49
C ASP A 159 -10.62 5.29 -8.79
N GLN A 160 -10.06 4.36 -8.01
CA GLN A 160 -10.32 2.92 -8.14
C GLN A 160 -11.79 2.57 -7.87
N VAL A 161 -12.43 3.20 -6.87
CA VAL A 161 -13.88 3.06 -6.61
C VAL A 161 -14.71 3.56 -7.81
N GLN A 162 -14.35 4.71 -8.40
CA GLN A 162 -15.05 5.25 -9.57
C GLN A 162 -14.84 4.40 -10.84
N ALA A 163 -13.65 3.80 -11.00
CA ALA A 163 -13.43 2.78 -12.03
C ALA A 163 -14.32 1.55 -11.80
N LEU A 164 -14.45 1.06 -10.57
CA LEU A 164 -15.34 -0.06 -10.24
C LEU A 164 -16.83 0.25 -10.46
N ARG A 165 -17.27 1.50 -10.23
CA ARG A 165 -18.62 1.98 -10.60
C ARG A 165 -18.82 1.91 -12.12
N TRP A 166 -17.91 2.52 -12.88
CA TRP A 166 -17.97 2.47 -14.34
C TRP A 166 -17.97 1.04 -14.90
N ILE A 167 -17.15 0.15 -14.34
CA ILE A 167 -17.09 -1.27 -14.73
C ILE A 167 -18.43 -1.95 -14.41
N LYS A 168 -19.02 -1.71 -13.23
CA LYS A 168 -20.31 -2.28 -12.82
C LYS A 168 -21.43 -1.92 -13.79
N GLU A 169 -21.45 -0.66 -14.23
CA GLU A 169 -22.39 -0.11 -15.21
C GLU A 169 -22.12 -0.69 -16.61
N ASN A 170 -20.89 -0.60 -17.11
CA ASN A 170 -20.62 -0.70 -18.56
C ASN A 170 -20.06 -2.03 -19.05
N ILE A 171 -19.47 -2.87 -18.19
CA ILE A 171 -18.66 -4.04 -18.64
C ILE A 171 -19.48 -5.11 -19.40
N HIS A 172 -20.80 -5.13 -19.23
CA HIS A 172 -21.70 -6.01 -19.99
C HIS A 172 -21.64 -5.77 -21.50
N ASN A 173 -21.37 -4.55 -21.94
CA ASN A 173 -21.20 -4.22 -23.37
C ASN A 173 -19.88 -4.76 -23.98
N PHE A 174 -19.00 -5.34 -23.15
CA PHE A 174 -17.75 -5.98 -23.54
C PHE A 174 -17.77 -7.51 -23.32
N GLY A 175 -18.95 -8.09 -23.11
CA GLY A 175 -19.11 -9.51 -22.77
C GLY A 175 -18.80 -9.86 -21.30
N GLY A 176 -18.68 -8.86 -20.41
CA GLY A 176 -18.35 -9.07 -19.00
C GLY A 176 -19.54 -9.16 -18.06
N ASN A 177 -19.47 -10.06 -17.08
CA ASN A 177 -20.49 -10.25 -16.06
C ASN A 177 -20.31 -9.26 -14.90
N SER A 178 -21.08 -8.18 -14.88
CA SER A 178 -21.07 -7.19 -13.78
C SER A 178 -21.55 -7.75 -12.43
N GLY A 179 -22.12 -8.96 -12.40
CA GLY A 179 -22.42 -9.72 -11.18
C GLY A 179 -21.29 -10.64 -10.70
N ASN A 180 -20.16 -10.72 -11.42
CA ASN A 180 -19.03 -11.59 -11.10
C ASN A 180 -17.67 -10.89 -11.31
N ILE A 181 -17.43 -9.83 -10.53
CA ILE A 181 -16.23 -9.00 -10.56
C ILE A 181 -15.21 -9.46 -9.52
N THR A 182 -14.01 -9.81 -9.98
CA THR A 182 -12.84 -10.14 -9.15
C THR A 182 -11.86 -8.98 -9.23
N ILE A 183 -11.55 -8.33 -8.10
CA ILE A 183 -10.43 -7.37 -8.05
C ILE A 183 -9.14 -8.11 -7.71
N PHE A 184 -8.03 -7.71 -8.31
CA PHE A 184 -6.71 -8.22 -7.96
C PHE A 184 -5.63 -7.15 -8.11
N GLY A 185 -4.55 -7.28 -7.37
CA GLY A 185 -3.47 -6.31 -7.36
C GLY A 185 -2.27 -6.81 -6.60
N GLU A 186 -1.11 -6.25 -6.93
CA GLU A 186 0.19 -6.61 -6.39
C GLU A 186 0.86 -5.41 -5.72
N SER A 187 1.68 -5.65 -4.69
CA SER A 187 2.36 -4.58 -3.94
C SER A 187 1.33 -3.59 -3.35
N ALA A 188 1.49 -2.29 -3.60
CA ALA A 188 0.49 -1.27 -3.29
C ALA A 188 -0.91 -1.54 -3.87
N GLY A 189 -1.01 -2.26 -5.01
CA GLY A 189 -2.28 -2.75 -5.56
C GLY A 189 -2.91 -3.86 -4.72
N GLY A 190 -2.11 -4.72 -4.08
CA GLY A 190 -2.58 -5.72 -3.10
C GLY A 190 -3.10 -5.05 -1.83
N ALA A 191 -2.37 -4.05 -1.33
CA ALA A 191 -2.82 -3.21 -0.23
C ALA A 191 -4.13 -2.47 -0.58
N ALA A 192 -4.22 -1.87 -1.77
CA ALA A 192 -5.44 -1.25 -2.28
C ALA A 192 -6.61 -2.23 -2.35
N VAL A 193 -6.41 -3.45 -2.88
CA VAL A 193 -7.44 -4.51 -2.88
C VAL A 193 -7.92 -4.82 -1.47
N SER A 194 -7.04 -4.90 -0.48
CA SER A 194 -7.45 -5.13 0.92
C SER A 194 -8.24 -3.96 1.53
N LEU A 195 -7.96 -2.71 1.16
CA LEU A 195 -8.79 -1.57 1.55
C LEU A 195 -10.15 -1.58 0.84
N LEU A 196 -10.17 -1.95 -0.44
CA LEU A 196 -11.39 -2.07 -1.24
C LEU A 196 -12.28 -3.25 -0.83
N THR A 197 -11.79 -4.23 -0.05
CA THR A 197 -12.67 -5.21 0.62
C THR A 197 -13.19 -4.70 1.98
N ALA A 198 -12.55 -3.74 2.63
CA ALA A 198 -13.06 -3.12 3.87
C ALA A 198 -13.97 -1.90 3.63
N SER A 199 -13.81 -1.20 2.51
CA SER A 199 -14.51 0.06 2.23
C SER A 199 -16.03 -0.11 2.11
N PRO A 200 -16.85 0.82 2.68
CA PRO A 200 -18.28 0.84 2.42
C PRO A 200 -18.62 1.19 0.96
N LEU A 201 -17.75 1.92 0.25
CA LEU A 201 -18.01 2.43 -1.10
C LEU A 201 -18.00 1.36 -2.20
N THR A 202 -17.40 0.19 -1.93
CA THR A 202 -17.27 -0.94 -2.87
C THR A 202 -18.34 -2.01 -2.67
N LYS A 203 -19.23 -1.83 -1.68
CA LYS A 203 -20.27 -2.80 -1.30
C LYS A 203 -21.20 -3.12 -2.47
N GLY A 204 -21.07 -4.33 -3.01
CA GLY A 204 -21.82 -4.80 -4.19
C GLY A 204 -21.14 -4.55 -5.55
N LEU A 205 -20.02 -3.83 -5.58
CA LEU A 205 -19.16 -3.69 -6.77
C LEU A 205 -18.18 -4.87 -6.91
N VAL A 206 -17.75 -5.45 -5.79
CA VAL A 206 -16.74 -6.53 -5.74
C VAL A 206 -17.39 -7.85 -5.32
N ASN A 207 -17.02 -8.96 -5.98
CA ASN A 207 -17.51 -10.31 -5.69
C ASN A 207 -16.41 -11.30 -5.25
N LYS A 208 -15.14 -11.01 -5.55
CA LYS A 208 -13.93 -11.77 -5.17
C LYS A 208 -12.72 -10.84 -5.08
N ALA A 209 -11.71 -11.21 -4.29
CA ALA A 209 -10.44 -10.48 -4.21
C ALA A 209 -9.22 -11.41 -4.31
N ILE A 210 -8.15 -10.96 -4.97
CA ILE A 210 -6.82 -11.58 -4.92
C ILE A 210 -5.79 -10.54 -4.46
N ILE A 211 -5.13 -10.81 -3.34
CA ILE A 211 -4.20 -9.91 -2.65
C ILE A 211 -2.78 -10.46 -2.81
N GLN A 212 -1.96 -9.82 -3.64
CA GLN A 212 -0.61 -10.29 -3.95
C GLN A 212 0.45 -9.38 -3.30
N SER A 213 1.35 -9.96 -2.50
CA SER A 213 2.57 -9.30 -2.01
C SER A 213 2.36 -7.89 -1.42
N GLY A 214 1.30 -7.68 -0.65
CA GLY A 214 1.03 -6.40 0.00
C GLY A 214 -0.35 -6.34 0.64
N THR A 215 -0.45 -5.78 1.85
CA THR A 215 -1.73 -5.65 2.57
C THR A 215 -1.78 -4.31 3.31
N ALA A 216 -2.98 -3.82 3.63
CA ALA A 216 -3.15 -2.60 4.41
C ALA A 216 -2.86 -2.73 5.92
N LEU A 217 -2.35 -3.88 6.38
CA LEU A 217 -1.66 -3.96 7.67
C LEU A 217 -0.22 -3.44 7.59
N SER A 218 0.40 -3.45 6.41
CA SER A 218 1.82 -3.13 6.28
C SER A 218 2.13 -1.65 6.42
N ASN A 219 3.14 -1.36 7.23
CA ASN A 219 3.48 -0.03 7.75
C ASN A 219 3.69 1.06 6.68
N TRP A 220 4.05 0.66 5.45
CA TRP A 220 4.26 1.55 4.31
C TRP A 220 2.97 1.98 3.59
N THR A 221 1.82 1.38 3.89
CA THR A 221 0.53 1.69 3.24
C THR A 221 -0.03 3.04 3.69
N VAL A 222 0.03 3.33 5.00
CA VAL A 222 -0.68 4.45 5.62
C VAL A 222 0.29 5.55 6.04
N GLN A 223 0.06 6.78 5.59
CA GLN A 223 0.84 7.94 6.02
C GLN A 223 0.38 8.40 7.42
N LYS A 224 1.34 8.62 8.33
CA LYS A 224 1.07 8.95 9.74
C LYS A 224 0.73 10.42 10.00
N THR A 225 1.19 11.32 9.13
CA THR A 225 1.27 12.77 9.41
C THR A 225 0.80 13.65 8.23
N PRO A 226 -0.42 13.44 7.67
CA PRO A 226 -0.81 14.01 6.38
C PRO A 226 -0.73 15.54 6.25
N ILE A 227 -1.26 16.28 7.23
CA ILE A 227 -1.23 17.75 7.23
C ILE A 227 0.22 18.27 7.24
N GLU A 228 1.10 17.59 7.99
CA GLU A 228 2.51 17.98 8.10
C GLU A 228 3.30 17.59 6.84
N ASN A 229 2.97 16.46 6.20
CA ASN A 229 3.54 16.07 4.90
C ASN A 229 3.16 17.09 3.80
N ALA A 230 1.90 17.54 3.80
CA ALA A 230 1.40 18.59 2.90
C ALA A 230 2.12 19.94 3.11
N ARG A 231 2.27 20.37 4.38
CA ARG A 231 3.00 21.60 4.74
C ARG A 231 4.47 21.51 4.36
N ASN A 232 5.15 20.39 4.61
CA ASN A 232 6.57 20.24 4.25
C ASN A 232 6.78 20.22 2.72
N LEU A 233 5.84 19.69 1.94
CA LEU A 233 5.84 19.86 0.49
C LEU A 233 5.69 21.33 0.09
N ALA A 234 4.70 22.04 0.64
CA ALA A 234 4.45 23.45 0.36
C ALA A 234 5.68 24.32 0.72
N LYS A 235 6.29 24.08 1.88
CA LYS A 235 7.53 24.75 2.34
C LYS A 235 8.73 24.40 1.45
N SER A 236 8.88 23.15 1.01
CA SER A 236 9.94 22.76 0.05
C SER A 236 9.85 23.48 -1.30
N LEU A 237 8.66 23.98 -1.65
CA LEU A 237 8.33 24.73 -2.86
C LEU A 237 8.28 26.26 -2.63
N GLY A 238 8.46 26.75 -1.40
CA GLY A 238 8.53 28.17 -1.04
C GLY A 238 7.24 28.79 -0.46
N CYS A 239 6.27 27.99 -0.03
CA CYS A 239 5.11 28.46 0.74
C CYS A 239 5.33 28.26 2.24
N GLU A 240 5.53 29.36 2.97
CA GLU A 240 5.78 29.35 4.42
C GLU A 240 4.51 29.33 5.28
N SER A 241 3.32 29.19 4.68
CA SER A 241 2.06 29.17 5.43
C SER A 241 1.81 27.83 6.12
N ASP A 242 1.18 27.90 7.29
CA ASP A 242 0.65 26.74 8.01
C ASP A 242 -0.89 26.62 7.87
N ASP A 243 -1.54 27.58 7.21
CA ASP A 243 -2.99 27.57 6.99
C ASP A 243 -3.40 26.56 5.90
N PRO A 244 -4.40 25.68 6.12
CA PRO A 244 -4.81 24.67 5.14
C PRO A 244 -5.36 25.24 3.83
N GLU A 245 -6.05 26.38 3.84
CA GLU A 245 -6.60 26.99 2.62
C GLU A 245 -5.49 27.65 1.79
N GLU A 246 -4.59 28.40 2.42
CA GLU A 246 -3.42 28.98 1.73
C GLU A 246 -2.47 27.91 1.16
N VAL A 247 -2.25 26.81 1.92
CA VAL A 247 -1.48 25.64 1.44
C VAL A 247 -2.19 24.97 0.26
N LEU A 248 -3.51 24.80 0.31
CA LEU A 248 -4.28 24.19 -0.78
C LEU A 248 -4.22 25.04 -2.06
N ASP A 249 -4.43 26.35 -1.95
CA ASP A 249 -4.37 27.26 -3.11
C ASP A 249 -2.97 27.31 -3.72
N PHE A 250 -1.92 27.30 -2.90
CA PHE A 250 -0.54 27.22 -3.39
C PHE A 250 -0.26 25.90 -4.13
N LEU A 251 -0.67 24.75 -3.58
CA LEU A 251 -0.48 23.44 -4.21
C LEU A 251 -1.37 23.25 -5.47
N ASN A 252 -2.53 23.94 -5.54
CA ASN A 252 -3.34 24.03 -6.76
C ASN A 252 -2.72 24.92 -7.83
N ALA A 253 -2.00 25.99 -7.45
CA ALA A 253 -1.32 26.89 -8.38
C ALA A 253 0.01 26.34 -8.92
N THR A 254 0.67 25.46 -8.17
CA THR A 254 1.95 24.81 -8.55
C THR A 254 1.76 23.85 -9.75
N SER A 255 2.77 23.64 -10.59
CA SER A 255 2.65 22.65 -11.68
C SER A 255 2.73 21.20 -11.18
N ALA A 256 2.04 20.27 -11.85
CA ALA A 256 2.10 18.84 -11.51
C ALA A 256 3.53 18.29 -11.51
N ARG A 257 4.40 18.80 -12.39
CA ARG A 257 5.81 18.43 -12.45
C ARG A 257 6.60 18.89 -11.22
N GLU A 258 6.41 20.12 -10.76
CA GLU A 258 7.08 20.63 -9.56
C GLU A 258 6.59 19.89 -8.30
N LEU A 259 5.29 19.60 -8.20
CA LEU A 259 4.71 18.78 -7.12
C LEU A 259 5.33 17.37 -7.06
N VAL A 260 5.38 16.67 -8.20
CA VAL A 260 5.95 15.31 -8.30
C VAL A 260 7.47 15.32 -8.05
N GLU A 261 8.20 16.25 -8.66
CA GLU A 261 9.65 16.38 -8.44
C GLU A 261 10.01 16.86 -7.02
N ALA A 262 9.09 17.47 -6.26
CA ALA A 262 9.32 17.82 -4.85
C ALA A 262 8.94 16.66 -3.90
N HIS A 263 7.88 15.92 -4.19
CA HIS A 263 7.54 14.67 -3.48
C HIS A 263 8.71 13.67 -3.55
N GLU A 264 9.26 13.40 -4.74
CA GLU A 264 10.40 12.49 -4.89
C GLU A 264 11.66 12.96 -4.13
N LYS A 265 11.81 14.27 -3.86
CA LYS A 265 12.93 14.79 -3.05
C LYS A 265 12.70 14.66 -1.54
N LEU A 266 11.44 14.64 -1.09
CA LEU A 266 11.08 14.46 0.33
C LEU A 266 11.11 12.99 0.74
N THR A 267 10.55 12.09 -0.07
CA THR A 267 10.61 10.64 0.15
C THR A 267 11.01 9.92 -1.14
N PRO A 268 12.32 9.93 -1.50
CA PRO A 268 12.82 9.20 -2.66
C PRO A 268 12.51 7.72 -2.58
N ILE A 269 12.12 7.10 -3.69
CA ILE A 269 11.71 5.68 -3.70
C ILE A 269 12.84 4.75 -3.28
N GLU A 270 14.12 5.14 -3.47
CA GLU A 270 15.27 4.40 -2.98
C GLU A 270 15.24 4.19 -1.45
N LEU A 271 14.67 5.11 -0.66
CA LEU A 271 14.67 5.03 0.81
C LEU A 271 13.63 4.05 1.36
N PHE A 272 12.82 3.41 0.52
CA PHE A 272 11.97 2.29 0.92
C PHE A 272 12.83 1.07 1.35
N PRO A 273 12.41 0.27 2.35
CA PRO A 273 11.26 0.44 3.25
C PRO A 273 11.58 1.17 4.56
N ASP A 274 12.76 1.81 4.66
CA ASP A 274 13.21 2.52 5.87
C ASP A 274 12.43 3.82 6.11
N VAL A 275 12.02 4.49 5.03
CA VAL A 275 11.20 5.71 5.04
C VAL A 275 9.80 5.41 4.54
N THR A 276 8.78 5.81 5.30
CA THR A 276 7.37 5.73 4.89
C THR A 276 7.08 6.79 3.82
N ASN A 277 6.36 6.43 2.75
CA ASN A 277 5.96 7.37 1.71
C ASN A 277 5.13 8.54 2.30
N ALA A 278 5.52 9.78 1.99
CA ALA A 278 4.85 10.97 2.49
C ALA A 278 3.39 11.10 2.01
N PHE A 279 3.05 10.56 0.83
CA PHE A 279 1.70 10.63 0.26
C PHE A 279 1.21 9.21 -0.08
N GLY A 280 0.76 8.52 0.95
CA GLY A 280 0.09 7.21 0.91
C GLY A 280 -1.35 7.27 1.43
N VAL A 281 -1.92 6.14 1.83
CA VAL A 281 -3.30 6.07 2.33
C VAL A 281 -3.46 6.84 3.65
N VAL A 282 -4.61 7.48 3.88
CA VAL A 282 -5.00 8.03 5.19
C VAL A 282 -6.21 7.31 5.77
N VAL A 283 -6.32 7.32 7.09
CA VAL A 283 -7.62 7.15 7.77
C VAL A 283 -8.33 8.49 7.67
N GLU A 284 -9.45 8.55 6.95
CA GLU A 284 -10.11 9.81 6.62
C GLU A 284 -11.01 10.30 7.76
N LYS A 285 -11.00 11.62 7.99
CA LYS A 285 -12.02 12.28 8.80
C LYS A 285 -13.34 12.32 8.04
N GLU A 286 -14.44 12.00 8.71
CA GLU A 286 -15.78 12.08 8.12
C GLU A 286 -16.24 13.54 7.99
N PHE A 287 -16.83 13.88 6.83
CA PHE A 287 -17.45 15.17 6.56
C PHE A 287 -18.83 14.98 5.91
N PRO A 288 -19.86 15.76 6.30
CA PRO A 288 -21.20 15.62 5.74
C PRO A 288 -21.22 15.76 4.20
N GLY A 289 -21.69 14.73 3.50
CA GLY A 289 -21.79 14.72 2.04
C GLY A 289 -20.50 14.38 1.28
N VAL A 290 -19.41 14.05 1.98
CA VAL A 290 -18.13 13.64 1.37
C VAL A 290 -17.96 12.12 1.49
N GLU A 291 -17.69 11.43 0.38
CA GLU A 291 -17.38 10.01 0.40
C GLU A 291 -15.97 9.76 0.95
N ALA A 292 -15.84 8.86 1.92
CA ALA A 292 -14.57 8.37 2.47
C ALA A 292 -14.41 6.87 2.20
N VAL A 293 -13.18 6.44 1.89
CA VAL A 293 -12.85 5.04 1.56
C VAL A 293 -12.69 4.22 2.84
N ILE A 294 -11.98 4.77 3.83
CA ILE A 294 -11.83 4.23 5.18
C ILE A 294 -11.84 5.38 6.20
N THR A 295 -12.55 5.21 7.31
CA THR A 295 -12.68 6.21 8.39
C THR A 295 -12.16 5.71 9.74
N GLU A 296 -11.68 4.46 9.77
CA GLU A 296 -11.05 3.79 10.91
C GLU A 296 -9.77 3.04 10.45
N PRO A 297 -8.84 2.71 11.36
CA PRO A 297 -7.68 1.87 11.06
C PRO A 297 -8.08 0.52 10.43
N PHE A 298 -7.35 0.07 9.40
CA PHE A 298 -7.68 -1.16 8.68
C PHE A 298 -7.72 -2.41 9.59
N ILE A 299 -6.85 -2.48 10.60
CA ILE A 299 -6.87 -3.55 11.61
C ILE A 299 -8.18 -3.61 12.40
N ASP A 300 -8.82 -2.47 12.69
CA ASP A 300 -10.08 -2.43 13.43
C ASP A 300 -11.24 -2.88 12.54
N LEU A 301 -11.24 -2.50 11.26
CA LEU A 301 -12.20 -2.98 10.26
C LEU A 301 -12.06 -4.50 10.05
N LEU A 302 -10.82 -4.99 9.89
CA LEU A 302 -10.51 -6.40 9.70
C LEU A 302 -10.88 -7.26 10.91
N THR A 303 -10.44 -6.89 12.12
CA THR A 303 -10.65 -7.70 13.34
C THR A 303 -12.08 -7.66 13.87
N SER A 304 -12.84 -6.59 13.60
CA SER A 304 -14.29 -6.53 13.87
C SER A 304 -15.15 -7.24 12.81
N GLY A 305 -14.55 -7.72 11.71
CA GLY A 305 -15.28 -8.35 10.61
C GLY A 305 -16.09 -7.38 9.76
N ARG A 306 -15.82 -6.07 9.82
CA ARG A 306 -16.44 -5.03 8.99
C ARG A 306 -15.75 -4.95 7.62
N ILE A 307 -15.77 -6.09 6.95
CA ILE A 307 -15.21 -6.33 5.61
C ILE A 307 -16.25 -7.02 4.73
N ALA A 308 -16.00 -7.04 3.42
CA ALA A 308 -16.80 -7.80 2.47
C ALA A 308 -16.73 -9.31 2.78
N GLU A 309 -17.88 -9.95 2.94
CA GLU A 309 -18.04 -11.41 3.00
C GLU A 309 -17.82 -12.01 1.60
N THR A 310 -16.57 -11.92 1.11
CA THR A 310 -16.11 -12.32 -0.22
C THR A 310 -15.08 -13.46 -0.14
N PRO A 311 -15.03 -14.41 -1.09
CA PRO A 311 -13.88 -15.27 -1.26
C PRO A 311 -12.62 -14.43 -1.49
N ILE A 312 -11.51 -14.85 -0.88
CA ILE A 312 -10.20 -14.19 -0.99
C ILE A 312 -9.13 -15.21 -1.38
N MET A 313 -8.27 -14.86 -2.32
CA MET A 313 -6.95 -15.48 -2.47
C MET A 313 -5.91 -14.46 -2.00
N ILE A 314 -4.88 -14.91 -1.30
CA ILE A 314 -3.87 -14.04 -0.71
C ILE A 314 -2.52 -14.75 -0.68
N GLY A 315 -1.41 -14.04 -0.85
CA GLY A 315 -0.10 -14.64 -0.77
C GLY A 315 1.03 -13.67 -1.05
N SER A 316 2.25 -14.20 -0.99
CA SER A 316 3.48 -13.42 -1.15
C SER A 316 4.53 -14.22 -1.94
N THR A 317 5.56 -13.52 -2.41
CA THR A 317 6.74 -14.15 -3.03
C THR A 317 7.72 -14.60 -1.95
N SER A 318 8.62 -15.53 -2.29
CA SER A 318 9.39 -16.20 -1.26
C SER A 318 10.52 -15.33 -0.67
N LEU A 319 11.07 -14.39 -1.44
CA LEU A 319 12.12 -13.45 -1.05
C LEU A 319 11.87 -12.07 -1.66
N GLU A 320 10.76 -11.43 -1.25
CA GLU A 320 10.27 -10.15 -1.75
C GLU A 320 11.38 -9.13 -2.08
N PHE A 321 12.24 -8.79 -1.11
CA PHE A 321 13.19 -7.67 -1.24
C PHE A 321 14.65 -8.04 -1.02
N ALA A 322 15.50 -7.58 -1.94
CA ALA A 322 16.96 -7.69 -1.88
C ALA A 322 17.63 -6.31 -2.07
N PHE A 323 17.28 -5.34 -1.22
CA PHE A 323 17.83 -3.99 -1.25
C PHE A 323 19.22 -3.88 -0.60
N GLU A 324 19.91 -2.78 -0.83
CA GLU A 324 21.19 -2.46 -0.16
C GLU A 324 21.02 -2.45 1.36
N ARG A 325 22.00 -3.04 2.06
CA ARG A 325 21.99 -3.11 3.51
C ARG A 325 22.49 -1.81 4.14
N ARG A 326 21.57 -1.05 4.75
CA ARG A 326 21.84 0.27 5.35
C ARG A 326 22.15 0.25 6.84
N THR A 327 21.85 -0.84 7.54
CA THR A 327 22.05 -0.95 9.00
C THR A 327 22.42 -2.37 9.42
N ASP A 328 23.17 -2.45 10.52
CA ASP A 328 23.51 -3.66 11.25
C ASP A 328 22.77 -3.75 12.60
N ASP A 329 22.04 -2.71 12.98
CA ASP A 329 21.22 -2.68 14.19
C ASP A 329 19.90 -3.42 13.95
N LEU A 330 19.83 -4.66 14.43
CA LEU A 330 18.64 -5.51 14.28
C LEU A 330 17.40 -4.96 15.01
N GLN A 331 17.55 -3.99 15.93
CA GLN A 331 16.42 -3.28 16.53
C GLN A 331 15.60 -2.49 15.49
N ALA A 332 16.20 -2.09 14.36
CA ALA A 332 15.49 -1.41 13.26
C ALA A 332 14.49 -2.32 12.51
N PHE A 333 14.51 -3.63 12.78
CA PHE A 333 13.57 -4.61 12.22
C PHE A 333 12.45 -5.00 13.21
N ILE A 334 12.43 -4.42 14.41
CA ILE A 334 11.30 -4.51 15.33
C ILE A 334 10.19 -3.60 14.77
N PRO A 335 8.97 -4.10 14.52
CA PRO A 335 7.86 -3.26 14.06
C PRO A 335 7.54 -2.15 15.06
N GLU A 336 7.44 -0.92 14.57
CA GLU A 336 7.26 0.29 15.38
C GLU A 336 5.95 0.24 16.18
N GLU A 337 4.92 -0.35 15.59
CA GLU A 337 3.60 -0.58 16.19
C GLU A 337 3.59 -1.52 17.40
N LEU A 338 4.71 -2.19 17.73
CA LEU A 338 4.87 -2.91 19.00
C LEU A 338 5.18 -1.97 20.18
N ASN A 339 5.41 -0.68 19.94
CA ASN A 339 5.71 0.35 20.95
C ASN A 339 6.91 0.02 21.87
N ILE A 340 7.91 -0.69 21.33
CA ILE A 340 9.10 -1.12 22.09
C ILE A 340 10.20 -0.05 21.98
N GLU A 341 10.59 0.55 23.10
CA GLU A 341 11.64 1.59 23.13
C GLU A 341 13.00 1.02 22.70
N ARG A 342 13.66 1.69 21.74
CA ARG A 342 14.97 1.28 21.23
C ARG A 342 16.05 1.43 22.31
N ASN A 343 16.92 0.42 22.41
CA ASN A 343 17.92 0.21 23.47
C ASN A 343 17.35 -0.18 24.85
N SER A 344 16.04 -0.46 24.97
CA SER A 344 15.48 -1.15 26.14
C SER A 344 16.00 -2.59 26.24
N GLU A 345 15.93 -3.19 27.43
CA GLU A 345 16.28 -4.61 27.64
C GLU A 345 15.46 -5.53 26.70
N GLN A 346 14.18 -5.17 26.47
CA GLN A 346 13.26 -5.87 25.57
C GLN A 346 13.68 -5.74 24.10
N ALA A 347 14.08 -4.54 23.65
CA ALA A 347 14.55 -4.35 22.28
C ALA A 347 15.85 -5.12 22.00
N LEU A 348 16.76 -5.18 22.99
CA LEU A 348 18.00 -5.95 22.90
C LEU A 348 17.72 -7.47 22.91
N GLU A 349 16.82 -7.96 23.78
CA GLU A 349 16.38 -9.36 23.79
C GLU A 349 15.82 -9.79 22.43
N ILE A 350 14.95 -8.96 21.83
CA ILE A 350 14.33 -9.23 20.54
C ILE A 350 15.35 -9.16 19.40
N ALA A 351 16.30 -8.23 19.44
CA ALA A 351 17.38 -8.14 18.45
C ALA A 351 18.26 -9.41 18.45
N ASP A 352 18.58 -9.97 19.62
CA ASP A 352 19.29 -11.26 19.73
C ASP A 352 18.39 -12.44 19.30
N GLN A 353 17.08 -12.41 19.53
CA GLN A 353 16.14 -13.42 19.00
C GLN A 353 16.09 -13.40 17.46
N ILE A 354 15.98 -12.21 16.84
CA ILE A 354 16.07 -12.02 15.38
C ILE A 354 17.42 -12.55 14.86
N LYS A 355 18.52 -12.26 15.55
CA LYS A 355 19.87 -12.74 15.19
C LYS A 355 19.97 -14.26 15.22
N ASN A 356 19.38 -14.91 16.21
CA ASN A 356 19.41 -16.36 16.35
C ASN A 356 18.50 -17.04 15.30
N LEU A 357 17.33 -16.47 15.01
CA LEU A 357 16.38 -16.99 14.03
C LEU A 357 16.89 -16.88 12.58
N TYR A 358 17.24 -15.66 12.14
CA TYR A 358 17.62 -15.40 10.75
C TYR A 358 19.09 -15.72 10.48
N PHE A 359 19.98 -15.21 11.33
CA PHE A 359 21.44 -15.31 11.13
C PHE A 359 22.08 -16.51 11.85
N LYS A 360 21.28 -17.35 12.54
CA LYS A 360 21.73 -18.59 13.23
C LYS A 360 22.86 -18.33 14.23
N GLY A 361 22.83 -17.16 14.87
CA GLY A 361 23.86 -16.70 15.82
C GLY A 361 25.22 -16.37 15.18
N SER A 362 25.33 -16.40 13.85
CA SER A 362 26.56 -16.12 13.11
C SER A 362 26.84 -14.61 12.99
N HIS A 363 27.81 -14.25 12.16
CA HIS A 363 28.13 -12.85 11.89
C HIS A 363 27.01 -12.20 11.08
N THR A 364 26.67 -10.98 11.46
CA THR A 364 25.72 -10.14 10.73
C THR A 364 26.45 -9.28 9.69
N GLY A 365 27.53 -9.75 9.05
CA GLY A 365 28.25 -8.95 8.04
C GLY A 365 27.67 -9.05 6.62
N VAL A 366 28.50 -8.71 5.64
CA VAL A 366 28.18 -8.74 4.19
C VAL A 366 28.06 -10.18 3.67
N GLU A 367 28.72 -11.12 4.32
CA GLU A 367 28.61 -12.57 4.09
C GLU A 367 27.20 -13.14 4.33
N SER A 368 26.36 -12.42 5.08
CA SER A 368 25.00 -12.84 5.48
C SER A 368 23.91 -11.99 4.82
N LEU A 369 24.14 -11.54 3.57
CA LEU A 369 23.15 -10.82 2.76
C LEU A 369 21.87 -11.65 2.46
N PRO A 370 21.91 -12.96 2.18
CA PRO A 370 20.69 -13.75 1.98
C PRO A 370 19.78 -13.77 3.21
N GLU A 371 20.35 -13.96 4.41
CA GLU A 371 19.65 -13.93 5.69
C GLU A 371 19.04 -12.55 5.99
N TYR A 372 19.76 -11.48 5.62
CA TYR A 372 19.25 -10.11 5.68
C TYR A 372 18.07 -9.87 4.72
N PHE A 373 18.13 -10.39 3.48
CA PHE A 373 17.02 -10.31 2.53
C PHE A 373 15.78 -11.08 3.01
N GLU A 374 15.95 -12.22 3.71
CA GLU A 374 14.84 -12.92 4.35
C GLU A 374 14.17 -12.07 5.43
N LEU A 375 14.96 -11.49 6.34
CA LEU A 375 14.46 -10.61 7.41
C LEU A 375 13.73 -9.39 6.84
N LEU A 376 14.31 -8.75 5.82
CA LEU A 376 13.73 -7.59 5.14
C LEU A 376 12.40 -7.94 4.44
N SER A 377 12.33 -9.09 3.77
CA SER A 377 11.12 -9.57 3.09
C SER A 377 10.02 -9.92 4.10
N ASP A 378 10.38 -10.59 5.19
CA ASP A 378 9.42 -11.00 6.22
C ASP A 378 8.84 -9.78 6.96
N LYS A 379 9.71 -8.87 7.43
CA LYS A 379 9.34 -7.64 8.14
C LYS A 379 8.45 -6.70 7.31
N THR A 380 8.57 -6.72 5.98
CA THR A 380 7.92 -5.72 5.11
C THR A 380 6.64 -6.24 4.44
N ILE A 381 6.49 -7.56 4.26
CA ILE A 381 5.36 -8.17 3.53
C ILE A 381 4.87 -9.48 4.17
N ASN A 382 5.74 -10.47 4.40
CA ASN A 382 5.24 -11.83 4.71
C ASN A 382 4.54 -11.90 6.08
N VAL A 383 5.06 -11.20 7.09
CA VAL A 383 4.45 -11.16 8.43
C VAL A 383 3.05 -10.56 8.39
N ASP A 384 2.85 -9.46 7.67
CA ASP A 384 1.53 -8.82 7.55
C ASP A 384 0.57 -9.62 6.67
N THR A 385 1.09 -10.30 5.65
CA THR A 385 0.30 -11.23 4.82
C THR A 385 -0.21 -12.40 5.68
N HIS A 386 0.64 -12.99 6.52
CA HIS A 386 0.27 -14.02 7.49
C HIS A 386 -0.71 -13.51 8.56
N ARG A 387 -0.43 -12.35 9.18
CA ARG A 387 -1.35 -11.69 10.14
C ARG A 387 -2.73 -11.41 9.53
N HIS A 388 -2.78 -10.95 8.28
CA HIS A 388 -4.04 -10.73 7.56
C HIS A 388 -4.81 -12.04 7.45
N VAL A 389 -4.18 -13.14 7.02
CA VAL A 389 -4.80 -14.47 6.98
C VAL A 389 -5.34 -14.89 8.35
N GLN A 390 -4.57 -14.70 9.43
CA GLN A 390 -4.97 -15.06 10.80
C GLN A 390 -6.15 -14.26 11.35
N TYR A 391 -6.24 -12.95 11.10
CA TYR A 391 -7.41 -12.16 11.48
C TYR A 391 -8.62 -12.52 10.60
N LEU A 392 -8.40 -12.68 9.28
CA LEU A 392 -9.44 -12.96 8.30
C LEU A 392 -10.16 -14.29 8.53
N ILE A 393 -9.44 -15.37 8.87
CA ILE A 393 -10.03 -16.69 9.18
C ILE A 393 -10.84 -16.70 10.49
N ASN A 394 -10.72 -15.66 11.32
CA ASN A 394 -11.54 -15.53 12.52
C ASN A 394 -12.87 -14.81 12.30
N VAL A 395 -12.99 -13.99 11.24
CA VAL A 395 -14.17 -13.16 10.96
C VAL A 395 -14.95 -13.56 9.70
N SER A 396 -14.27 -14.03 8.65
CA SER A 396 -14.88 -14.33 7.35
C SER A 396 -15.57 -15.70 7.33
N LYS A 397 -16.70 -15.80 6.62
CA LYS A 397 -17.42 -17.06 6.37
C LYS A 397 -17.21 -17.57 4.94
N LYS A 398 -16.23 -17.01 4.22
CA LYS A 398 -15.87 -17.39 2.84
C LYS A 398 -14.51 -18.09 2.80
N PRO A 399 -14.26 -18.93 1.78
CA PRO A 399 -12.97 -19.59 1.66
C PRO A 399 -11.86 -18.57 1.39
N ILE A 400 -10.73 -18.76 2.08
CA ILE A 400 -9.52 -17.96 1.98
C ILE A 400 -8.40 -18.90 1.50
N TYR A 401 -7.78 -18.58 0.37
CA TYR A 401 -6.76 -19.40 -0.27
C TYR A 401 -5.38 -18.74 -0.14
N TYR A 402 -4.52 -19.28 0.73
CA TYR A 402 -3.16 -18.76 0.93
C TYR A 402 -2.20 -19.38 -0.11
N TYR A 403 -1.35 -18.57 -0.77
CA TYR A 403 -0.25 -19.06 -1.61
C TYR A 403 1.12 -18.52 -1.16
N LYS A 404 2.17 -19.22 -1.60
CA LYS A 404 3.55 -18.71 -1.59
C LYS A 404 4.17 -18.94 -2.96
N PHE A 405 4.69 -17.89 -3.60
CA PHE A 405 5.34 -17.99 -4.91
C PHE A 405 6.84 -18.18 -4.76
N ASP A 406 7.36 -19.31 -5.25
CA ASP A 406 8.76 -19.75 -5.03
C ASP A 406 9.39 -20.29 -6.34
N TYR A 407 8.79 -19.99 -7.49
CA TYR A 407 9.30 -20.43 -8.79
C TYR A 407 10.30 -19.42 -9.38
N VAL A 408 11.46 -19.93 -9.78
CA VAL A 408 12.53 -19.17 -10.42
C VAL A 408 12.76 -19.69 -11.84
N GLY A 409 12.01 -19.13 -12.78
CA GLY A 409 12.12 -19.34 -14.21
C GLY A 409 12.65 -18.11 -14.94
N GLU A 410 12.56 -18.08 -16.27
CA GLU A 410 13.04 -16.96 -17.08
C GLU A 410 12.01 -15.84 -17.29
N LEU A 411 10.76 -16.01 -16.87
CA LEU A 411 9.75 -14.94 -16.90
C LEU A 411 9.68 -14.10 -15.62
N ASN A 412 10.38 -14.48 -14.55
CA ASN A 412 10.56 -13.69 -13.32
C ASN A 412 11.02 -12.25 -13.68
N ILE A 413 10.20 -11.24 -13.37
CA ILE A 413 10.44 -9.86 -13.79
C ILE A 413 11.67 -9.29 -13.08
N SER A 414 11.90 -9.64 -11.80
CA SER A 414 13.05 -9.21 -11.01
C SER A 414 14.37 -9.46 -11.74
N LYS A 415 14.55 -10.62 -12.39
CA LYS A 415 15.74 -10.96 -13.21
C LYS A 415 16.04 -9.97 -14.35
N LYS A 416 15.06 -9.18 -14.78
CA LYS A 416 15.16 -8.26 -15.92
C LYS A 416 15.35 -6.80 -15.47
N VAL A 417 14.86 -6.45 -14.28
CA VAL A 417 14.90 -5.07 -13.73
C VAL A 417 15.91 -4.89 -12.59
N LEU A 418 16.24 -5.98 -11.88
CA LEU A 418 17.25 -6.06 -10.84
C LEU A 418 18.33 -7.05 -11.27
N ASN A 419 19.60 -6.74 -11.01
CA ASN A 419 20.66 -7.73 -11.15
C ASN A 419 20.59 -8.68 -9.94
N THR A 420 19.80 -9.75 -10.02
CA THR A 420 19.49 -10.62 -8.86
C THR A 420 20.66 -11.50 -8.39
N PHE A 421 21.89 -11.29 -8.90
CA PHE A 421 23.15 -11.93 -8.47
C PHE A 421 23.14 -13.47 -8.34
N GLY A 422 22.19 -14.15 -9.00
CA GLY A 422 22.04 -15.61 -8.91
C GLY A 422 21.25 -16.10 -7.69
N LEU A 423 20.46 -15.23 -7.05
CA LEU A 423 19.44 -15.62 -6.06
C LEU A 423 18.53 -16.72 -6.62
N LYS A 424 18.21 -17.70 -5.77
CA LYS A 424 17.43 -18.91 -6.11
C LYS A 424 16.06 -18.93 -5.43
N ARG A 425 15.49 -17.75 -5.25
CA ARG A 425 14.20 -17.51 -4.61
C ARG A 425 13.44 -16.49 -5.46
N ALA A 426 12.11 -16.57 -5.51
CA ALA A 426 11.32 -15.61 -6.27
C ALA A 426 11.18 -14.31 -5.47
N MET A 427 11.32 -13.18 -6.14
CA MET A 427 11.27 -11.84 -5.55
C MET A 427 9.94 -11.14 -5.84
N HIS A 428 9.75 -9.96 -5.25
CA HIS A 428 8.59 -9.09 -5.49
C HIS A 428 8.31 -8.93 -6.99
N MET A 429 7.04 -8.75 -7.36
CA MET A 429 6.51 -8.69 -8.73
C MET A 429 6.88 -9.85 -9.68
N ASP A 430 7.53 -10.93 -9.25
CA ASP A 430 7.94 -12.02 -10.17
C ASP A 430 6.78 -12.83 -10.74
N GLU A 431 5.71 -13.07 -9.97
CA GLU A 431 4.60 -13.91 -10.43
C GLU A 431 3.74 -13.21 -11.49
N LEU A 432 3.78 -11.87 -11.53
CA LEU A 432 3.13 -11.06 -12.57
C LEU A 432 3.65 -11.41 -13.96
N GLY A 433 4.92 -11.83 -14.07
CA GLY A 433 5.53 -12.31 -15.30
C GLY A 433 4.91 -13.61 -15.84
N TYR A 434 4.10 -14.30 -15.05
CA TYR A 434 3.36 -15.51 -15.40
C TYR A 434 1.84 -15.27 -15.52
N LEU A 435 1.37 -14.02 -15.28
CA LEU A 435 -0.02 -13.59 -15.42
C LEU A 435 -0.20 -12.63 -16.60
N PHE A 436 0.76 -11.73 -16.84
CA PHE A 436 0.68 -10.67 -17.86
C PHE A 436 1.80 -10.78 -18.90
N ARG A 437 1.48 -10.44 -20.14
CA ARG A 437 2.48 -10.15 -21.17
C ARG A 437 3.07 -8.77 -20.91
N ASN A 438 4.39 -8.64 -21.06
CA ASN A 438 5.11 -7.40 -20.80
C ASN A 438 6.32 -7.25 -21.74
N ASP A 439 6.77 -6.02 -21.95
CA ASP A 439 7.88 -5.68 -22.85
C ASP A 439 9.25 -6.14 -22.29
N LEU A 440 9.36 -6.34 -20.98
CA LEU A 440 10.58 -6.83 -20.31
C LEU A 440 10.89 -8.29 -20.67
N GLN A 441 9.90 -9.04 -21.16
CA GLN A 441 10.02 -10.42 -21.61
C GLN A 441 10.03 -10.59 -23.15
N LYS A 442 9.90 -9.51 -23.94
CA LYS A 442 9.65 -9.62 -25.40
C LYS A 442 10.75 -10.38 -26.16
N ASP A 443 11.99 -10.35 -25.66
CA ASP A 443 13.18 -10.98 -26.22
C ASP A 443 13.60 -12.24 -25.40
N VAL A 444 12.72 -12.76 -24.54
CA VAL A 444 12.97 -13.91 -23.66
C VAL A 444 12.28 -15.15 -24.20
N GLU A 445 13.06 -16.19 -24.51
CA GLU A 445 12.55 -17.53 -24.83
C GLU A 445 12.18 -18.28 -23.52
N PRO A 446 10.90 -18.54 -23.22
CA PRO A 446 10.49 -19.21 -21.99
C PRO A 446 10.81 -20.71 -22.05
N THR A 447 11.27 -21.28 -20.93
CA THR A 447 11.48 -22.74 -20.86
C THR A 447 10.14 -23.49 -20.83
N THR A 448 10.17 -24.80 -21.07
CA THR A 448 8.99 -25.67 -20.88
C THR A 448 8.41 -25.58 -19.46
N LEU A 449 9.25 -25.30 -18.45
CA LEU A 449 8.80 -25.10 -17.07
C LEU A 449 8.15 -23.72 -16.88
N ASP A 450 8.65 -22.67 -17.54
CA ASP A 450 8.01 -21.34 -17.54
C ASP A 450 6.61 -21.39 -18.16
N ILE A 451 6.47 -22.09 -19.30
CA ILE A 451 5.18 -22.30 -19.98
C ILE A 451 4.24 -23.11 -19.07
N LYS A 452 4.75 -24.13 -18.37
CA LYS A 452 3.99 -24.93 -17.40
C LYS A 452 3.55 -24.11 -16.19
N MET A 453 4.39 -23.22 -15.67
CA MET A 453 4.02 -22.33 -14.56
C MET A 453 3.02 -21.26 -15.02
N ARG A 454 3.20 -20.65 -16.19
CA ARG A 454 2.23 -19.71 -16.77
C ARG A 454 0.86 -20.36 -16.93
N GLU A 455 0.77 -21.56 -17.49
CA GLU A 455 -0.52 -22.28 -17.56
C GLU A 455 -1.13 -22.58 -16.18
N ARG A 456 -0.32 -22.88 -15.16
CA ARG A 456 -0.79 -23.06 -13.77
C ARG A 456 -1.34 -21.76 -13.19
N MET A 457 -0.56 -20.69 -13.19
CA MET A 457 -0.93 -19.36 -12.67
C MET A 457 -2.22 -18.86 -13.29
N LEU A 458 -2.30 -18.85 -14.63
CA LEU A 458 -3.47 -18.39 -15.37
C LEU A 458 -4.72 -19.21 -15.02
N ARG A 459 -4.61 -20.54 -14.86
CA ARG A 459 -5.75 -21.39 -14.46
C ARG A 459 -6.17 -21.13 -13.02
N LEU A 460 -5.24 -21.08 -12.08
CA LEU A 460 -5.53 -20.85 -10.65
C LEU A 460 -6.27 -19.51 -10.45
N TRP A 461 -5.75 -18.41 -11.05
CA TRP A 461 -6.35 -17.08 -10.96
C TRP A 461 -7.73 -17.01 -11.65
N THR A 462 -7.87 -17.58 -12.85
CA THR A 462 -9.13 -17.48 -13.63
C THR A 462 -10.19 -18.48 -13.17
N ASN A 463 -9.82 -19.65 -12.65
CA ASN A 463 -10.75 -20.56 -11.97
C ASN A 463 -11.32 -19.94 -10.70
N PHE A 464 -10.48 -19.28 -9.91
CA PHE A 464 -10.93 -18.51 -8.75
C PHE A 464 -11.86 -17.37 -9.20
N ALA A 465 -11.49 -16.59 -10.23
CA ALA A 465 -12.38 -15.55 -10.77
C ALA A 465 -13.73 -16.10 -11.28
N LYS A 466 -13.74 -17.27 -11.92
CA LYS A 466 -14.94 -18.01 -12.33
C LYS A 466 -15.80 -18.41 -11.12
N GLY A 467 -15.35 -19.42 -10.36
CA GLY A 467 -16.18 -20.13 -9.37
C GLY A 467 -15.87 -19.84 -7.90
N GLY A 468 -14.77 -19.15 -7.58
CA GLY A 468 -14.35 -18.87 -6.20
C GLY A 468 -13.52 -20.00 -5.57
N ASN A 469 -13.16 -21.01 -6.36
CA ASN A 469 -12.23 -22.08 -6.04
C ASN A 469 -11.15 -22.11 -7.15
N PRO A 470 -9.84 -22.00 -6.84
CA PRO A 470 -8.78 -22.04 -7.83
C PRO A 470 -8.55 -23.44 -8.44
N THR A 471 -8.94 -24.51 -7.74
CA THR A 471 -8.83 -25.91 -8.17
C THR A 471 -10.20 -26.61 -8.11
N PRO A 472 -11.14 -26.29 -9.03
CA PRO A 472 -12.46 -26.90 -9.09
C PRO A 472 -12.46 -28.26 -9.82
N ASP A 473 -11.45 -28.50 -10.66
CA ASP A 473 -11.20 -29.72 -11.41
C ASP A 473 -9.71 -30.13 -11.32
N GLU A 474 -9.44 -31.43 -11.32
CA GLU A 474 -8.08 -31.95 -11.49
C GLU A 474 -7.73 -32.08 -12.98
N ASN A 475 -6.56 -31.59 -13.37
CA ASN A 475 -6.07 -31.68 -14.75
C ASN A 475 -4.54 -31.73 -14.80
N HIS A 476 -3.98 -31.89 -16.00
CA HIS A 476 -2.53 -32.09 -16.20
C HIS A 476 -1.64 -30.88 -15.85
N TYR A 477 -2.22 -29.69 -15.58
CA TYR A 477 -1.52 -28.56 -14.96
C TYR A 477 -1.79 -28.49 -13.45
N LEU A 478 -3.05 -28.67 -13.06
CA LEU A 478 -3.53 -28.61 -11.68
C LEU A 478 -3.78 -30.01 -11.12
N ASN A 479 -2.70 -30.65 -10.67
CA ASN A 479 -2.67 -32.00 -10.11
C ASN A 479 -2.64 -32.01 -8.57
N VAL A 480 -3.14 -30.94 -7.94
CA VAL A 480 -3.18 -30.71 -6.49
C VAL A 480 -4.50 -30.00 -6.19
N THR A 481 -5.30 -30.53 -5.26
CA THR A 481 -6.44 -29.80 -4.69
C THR A 481 -5.92 -28.76 -3.69
N TRP A 482 -6.19 -27.48 -3.92
CA TRP A 482 -5.85 -26.40 -3.00
C TRP A 482 -6.95 -26.29 -1.94
N LEU A 483 -6.65 -26.68 -0.70
CA LEU A 483 -7.57 -26.48 0.42
C LEU A 483 -7.50 -25.02 0.90
N PRO A 484 -8.64 -24.39 1.23
CA PRO A 484 -8.64 -23.09 1.91
C PRO A 484 -8.10 -23.24 3.34
N VAL A 485 -7.59 -22.15 3.92
CA VAL A 485 -7.13 -22.13 5.32
C VAL A 485 -8.28 -22.44 6.29
N THR A 486 -7.94 -23.03 7.42
CA THR A 486 -8.85 -23.34 8.53
C THR A 486 -8.28 -22.79 9.82
N LYS A 487 -9.05 -22.80 10.92
CA LYS A 487 -8.55 -22.35 12.23
C LYS A 487 -7.44 -23.25 12.80
N ASP A 488 -7.40 -24.52 12.40
CA ASP A 488 -6.40 -25.49 12.85
C ASP A 488 -5.17 -25.56 11.94
N ASN A 489 -5.31 -25.22 10.66
CA ASN A 489 -4.26 -25.33 9.65
C ASN A 489 -4.35 -24.20 8.62
N LEU A 490 -3.30 -23.39 8.51
CA LEU A 490 -3.12 -22.41 7.43
C LEU A 490 -2.63 -23.14 6.17
N TYR A 491 -3.52 -23.86 5.50
CA TYR A 491 -3.26 -24.52 4.22
C TYR A 491 -2.79 -23.50 3.17
N TYR A 492 -1.64 -23.75 2.55
CA TYR A 492 -1.11 -22.88 1.50
C TYR A 492 -0.65 -23.68 0.28
N LEU A 493 -0.83 -23.12 -0.92
CA LEU A 493 -0.27 -23.69 -2.14
C LEU A 493 1.12 -23.09 -2.40
N ASN A 494 2.15 -23.92 -2.38
CA ASN A 494 3.50 -23.53 -2.80
C ASN A 494 3.59 -23.59 -4.33
N LEU A 495 3.76 -22.43 -4.96
CA LEU A 495 3.92 -22.26 -6.40
C LEU A 495 5.41 -22.34 -6.75
N GLY A 496 6.01 -23.50 -6.50
CA GLY A 496 7.38 -23.84 -6.91
C GLY A 496 7.44 -24.50 -8.29
N GLN A 497 8.57 -25.12 -8.63
CA GLN A 497 8.72 -25.88 -9.89
C GLN A 497 7.62 -26.95 -10.06
N GLU A 498 7.23 -27.60 -8.96
CA GLU A 498 5.99 -28.35 -8.87
C GLU A 498 5.09 -27.77 -7.78
N LEU A 499 3.78 -27.89 -7.98
CA LEU A 499 2.77 -27.48 -7.00
C LEU A 499 2.79 -28.43 -5.82
N SER A 500 2.71 -27.90 -4.60
CA SER A 500 2.53 -28.69 -3.38
C SER A 500 1.64 -27.94 -2.39
N LEU A 501 0.71 -28.66 -1.76
CA LEU A 501 -0.08 -28.14 -0.64
C LEU A 501 0.73 -28.33 0.65
N GLY A 502 0.98 -27.23 1.35
CA GLY A 502 1.58 -27.22 2.68
C GLY A 502 0.61 -26.67 3.74
N THR A 503 1.08 -26.60 4.97
CA THR A 503 0.38 -26.00 6.12
C THR A 503 1.33 -25.11 6.89
N ASN A 504 0.88 -23.92 7.28
CA ASN A 504 1.62 -22.97 8.13
C ASN A 504 2.97 -22.57 7.47
N PRO A 505 2.96 -21.73 6.42
CA PRO A 505 4.18 -21.36 5.70
C PRO A 505 5.17 -20.65 6.63
N ASP A 506 6.46 -20.92 6.44
CA ASP A 506 7.57 -20.35 7.23
C ASP A 506 7.40 -20.46 8.76
N LYS A 507 6.71 -21.53 9.20
CA LYS A 507 6.18 -21.72 10.57
C LYS A 507 7.04 -21.14 11.70
N GLU A 508 8.31 -21.54 11.80
CA GLU A 508 9.21 -21.12 12.88
C GLU A 508 9.41 -19.60 12.95
N LYS A 509 9.49 -18.94 11.77
CA LYS A 509 9.58 -17.48 11.68
C LYS A 509 8.26 -16.81 12.04
N MET A 510 7.13 -17.37 11.57
CA MET A 510 5.81 -16.80 11.86
C MET A 510 5.40 -16.97 13.33
N GLU A 511 5.66 -18.12 13.97
CA GLU A 511 5.44 -18.32 15.41
C GLU A 511 6.27 -17.34 16.27
N PHE A 512 7.49 -16.98 15.83
CA PHE A 512 8.27 -15.92 16.48
C PHE A 512 7.57 -14.56 16.39
N TRP A 513 7.21 -14.10 15.19
CA TRP A 513 6.55 -12.80 15.02
C TRP A 513 5.18 -12.75 15.73
N ASP A 514 4.38 -13.81 15.63
CA ASP A 514 3.10 -13.96 16.34
C ASP A 514 3.26 -13.86 17.86
N SER A 515 4.38 -14.35 18.41
CA SER A 515 4.68 -14.23 19.84
C SER A 515 4.97 -12.78 20.25
N LEU A 516 5.66 -11.99 19.41
CA LEU A 516 5.92 -10.57 19.66
C LEU A 516 4.61 -9.76 19.59
N TYR A 517 3.80 -9.97 18.56
CA TYR A 517 2.49 -9.34 18.46
C TYR A 517 1.59 -9.74 19.64
N SER A 518 1.51 -11.01 20.00
CA SER A 518 0.71 -11.45 21.17
C SER A 518 1.19 -10.81 22.49
N LYS A 519 2.51 -10.71 22.70
CA LYS A 519 3.11 -10.17 23.92
C LYS A 519 2.95 -8.65 24.04
N TYR A 520 3.24 -7.90 22.98
CA TYR A 520 3.39 -6.44 23.03
C TYR A 520 2.29 -5.65 22.31
N TYR A 521 1.75 -6.15 21.20
CA TYR A 521 0.74 -5.42 20.42
C TYR A 521 -0.62 -5.40 21.11
N ARG A 522 -1.30 -4.27 21.03
CA ARG A 522 -2.64 -4.06 21.60
C ARG A 522 -3.46 -3.26 20.60
N ILE A 523 -4.49 -3.89 20.05
CA ILE A 523 -5.38 -3.29 19.04
C ILE A 523 -6.03 -2.00 19.59
N TRP A 524 -6.34 -1.97 20.90
CA TRP A 524 -6.94 -0.81 21.56
C TRP A 524 -5.95 0.32 21.89
N ASP A 525 -4.64 0.07 21.82
CA ASP A 525 -3.59 1.06 22.12
C ASP A 525 -3.11 1.76 20.83
N HIS A 526 -3.73 1.49 19.69
CA HIS A 526 -3.64 2.40 18.55
C HIS A 526 -4.10 3.79 19.00
N PRO A 527 -3.35 4.86 18.65
CA PRO A 527 -3.89 6.20 18.76
C PRO A 527 -5.05 6.30 17.76
N ARG A 528 -6.27 6.09 18.28
CA ARG A 528 -7.47 6.69 17.69
C ARG A 528 -7.13 8.14 17.40
N SER A 529 -7.57 8.65 16.26
CA SER A 529 -7.34 10.05 15.90
C SER A 529 -8.13 10.95 16.83
N ASN A 530 -7.52 11.27 17.98
CA ASN A 530 -7.98 12.29 18.92
C ASN A 530 -7.99 13.62 18.17
N ASN A 531 -9.13 13.89 17.54
CA ASN A 531 -9.51 15.17 16.98
C ASN A 531 -9.91 16.16 18.09
N ASP A 532 -9.90 15.71 19.34
CA ASP A 532 -9.76 16.55 20.53
C ASP A 532 -8.45 17.33 20.41
N GLU A 533 -8.61 18.59 19.98
CA GLU A 533 -7.61 19.66 19.83
C GLU A 533 -6.13 19.26 19.96
N ILE A 534 -5.40 19.36 18.84
CA ILE A 534 -3.95 19.60 18.89
C ILE A 534 -3.72 21.03 19.40
N THR A 535 -3.97 21.26 20.69
CA THR A 535 -3.39 22.40 21.40
C THR A 535 -1.89 22.28 21.28
N LEU A 536 -1.28 23.18 20.50
CA LEU A 536 0.15 23.37 20.44
C LEU A 536 0.71 23.43 21.86
N LYS A 537 1.59 22.49 22.23
CA LYS A 537 2.35 22.55 23.48
C LYS A 537 3.37 23.69 23.40
N SER A 538 2.90 24.93 23.52
CA SER A 538 3.72 26.03 23.97
C SER A 538 4.30 25.64 25.33
N SER A 539 5.63 25.67 25.46
CA SER A 539 6.32 25.22 26.67
C SER A 539 6.16 26.25 27.79
N SER A 540 5.03 26.16 28.50
CA SER A 540 4.69 26.99 29.65
C SER A 540 4.09 26.15 30.78
N GLU A 541 4.93 25.35 31.43
CA GLU A 541 4.58 24.74 32.72
C GLU A 541 4.26 25.85 33.73
N PRO A 542 3.10 25.83 34.41
CA PRO A 542 2.78 26.83 35.42
C PRO A 542 3.71 26.66 36.61
N LYS A 543 4.51 27.69 36.91
CA LYS A 543 5.36 27.71 38.09
C LYS A 543 4.53 28.01 39.32
N ILE A 544 4.69 27.19 40.35
CA ILE A 544 4.39 27.61 41.73
C ILE A 544 5.44 28.67 42.09
N ILE A 545 5.00 29.85 42.52
CA ILE A 545 5.91 30.99 42.73
C ILE A 545 6.15 31.24 44.23
N GLU A 546 5.09 31.27 45.05
CA GLU A 546 5.18 31.37 46.51
C GLU A 546 4.13 30.48 47.19
N SER A 547 4.43 30.02 48.40
CA SER A 547 3.49 29.36 49.31
C SER A 547 3.72 29.91 50.71
N TYR A 548 2.63 30.07 51.47
CA TYR A 548 2.67 30.70 52.79
C TYR A 548 1.93 29.83 53.81
N SER A 549 2.54 29.62 54.97
CA SER A 549 1.95 28.90 56.10
C SER A 549 1.87 29.80 57.34
N GLU A 550 0.66 29.97 57.85
CA GLU A 550 0.42 30.63 59.13
C GLU A 550 0.05 29.59 60.20
N THR A 551 0.51 29.83 61.43
CA THR A 551 0.28 28.95 62.60
C THR A 551 -0.51 29.69 63.66
N VAL A 552 -1.69 29.16 64.00
CA VAL A 552 -2.59 29.76 65.00
C VAL A 552 -2.86 28.75 66.10
N THR A 553 -2.35 29.00 67.31
CA THR A 553 -2.64 28.18 68.50
C THR A 553 -3.79 28.79 69.30
N VAL A 554 -4.87 28.03 69.46
CA VAL A 554 -6.03 28.40 70.27
C VAL A 554 -6.02 27.61 71.57
N TYR A 555 -6.15 28.31 72.70
CA TYR A 555 -6.23 27.73 74.03
C TYR A 555 -7.67 27.72 74.51
N SER A 556 -8.11 26.62 75.12
CA SER A 556 -9.40 26.55 75.80
C SER A 556 -9.19 26.17 77.27
N GLU A 557 -9.79 26.95 78.17
CA GLU A 557 -9.79 26.69 79.61
C GLU A 557 -11.11 26.04 80.02
N SER A 558 -11.03 24.85 80.63
CA SER A 558 -12.10 24.28 81.45
C SER A 558 -11.56 24.05 82.86
N SER A 559 -12.44 23.98 83.86
CA SER A 559 -12.05 24.19 85.27
C SER A 559 -11.13 23.14 85.91
N GLU A 560 -10.76 22.07 85.21
CA GLU A 560 -9.80 21.05 85.71
C GLU A 560 -8.68 20.69 84.71
N PHE A 561 -8.74 21.09 83.43
CA PHE A 561 -7.65 20.91 82.44
C PHE A 561 -7.65 22.01 81.36
N THR A 562 -6.44 22.37 80.90
CA THR A 562 -6.19 23.24 79.74
C THR A 562 -5.79 22.42 78.51
N GLU A 563 -6.48 22.63 77.39
CA GLU A 563 -6.10 22.07 76.08
C GLU A 563 -5.72 23.19 75.10
N SER A 564 -4.67 22.95 74.31
CA SER A 564 -4.19 23.84 73.26
C SER A 564 -4.23 23.12 71.91
N HIS A 565 -4.99 23.66 70.97
CA HIS A 565 -5.04 23.15 69.60
C HIS A 565 -4.28 24.13 68.69
N THR A 566 -3.28 23.63 67.96
CA THR A 566 -2.54 24.40 66.95
C THR A 566 -3.07 24.03 65.58
N TYR A 567 -3.46 25.05 64.82
CA TYR A 567 -3.89 24.92 63.43
C TYR A 567 -2.77 25.45 62.55
N VAL A 568 -2.40 24.68 61.53
CA VAL A 568 -1.59 25.15 60.40
C VAL A 568 -2.54 25.34 59.24
N SER A 569 -2.52 26.53 58.61
CA SER A 569 -3.16 26.75 57.32
C SER A 569 -2.09 27.06 56.29
N GLU A 570 -1.96 26.19 55.29
CA GLU A 570 -1.14 26.47 54.11
C GLU A 570 -2.04 26.99 52.99
N THR A 571 -1.63 28.10 52.36
CA THR A 571 -2.33 28.72 51.23
C THR A 571 -1.40 28.74 50.03
N THR A 572 -1.90 28.26 48.88
CA THR A 572 -1.17 28.26 47.61
C THR A 572 -1.99 28.97 46.54
N GLU A 573 -1.43 30.03 45.96
CA GLU A 573 -1.97 30.72 44.79
C GLU A 573 -1.36 30.15 43.50
N ILE A 574 -2.18 29.98 42.45
CA ILE A 574 -1.71 29.63 41.11
C ILE A 574 -2.05 30.78 40.14
N VAL A 575 -1.01 31.37 39.54
CA VAL A 575 -1.07 32.60 38.74
C VAL A 575 -0.46 32.36 37.36
N LYS A 576 -1.10 32.86 36.29
CA LYS A 576 -0.53 32.86 34.92
C LYS A 576 0.20 34.18 34.64
N GLU A 577 1.06 34.21 33.61
CA GLU A 577 1.97 35.35 33.29
C GLU A 577 1.29 36.74 33.09
N ASN A 578 -0.04 36.80 33.05
CA ASN A 578 -0.83 38.04 33.00
C ASN A 578 -1.21 38.61 34.39
N ASN A 579 -0.75 38.01 35.49
CA ASN A 579 -1.04 38.39 36.87
C ASN A 579 -2.52 38.21 37.32
N GLU A 580 -3.25 37.30 36.67
CA GLU A 580 -4.57 36.84 37.14
C GLU A 580 -4.43 35.53 37.95
N ILE A 581 -5.00 35.51 39.16
CA ILE A 581 -5.09 34.31 40.01
C ILE A 581 -6.16 33.40 39.41
N VAL A 582 -5.82 32.12 39.20
CA VAL A 582 -6.68 31.13 38.53
C VAL A 582 -7.27 30.13 39.54
N SER A 583 -6.57 29.88 40.65
CA SER A 583 -7.08 29.10 41.78
C SER A 583 -6.31 29.43 43.06
N GLU A 584 -7.01 29.37 44.19
CA GLU A 584 -6.47 29.51 45.54
C GLU A 584 -6.97 28.33 46.38
N THR A 585 -6.07 27.59 47.01
CA THR A 585 -6.41 26.42 47.84
C THR A 585 -5.89 26.60 49.26
N HIS A 586 -6.77 26.40 50.23
CA HIS A 586 -6.49 26.44 51.66
C HIS A 586 -6.58 25.02 52.25
N GLU A 587 -5.51 24.54 52.87
CA GLU A 587 -5.48 23.25 53.57
C GLU A 587 -5.25 23.45 55.07
N PHE A 588 -6.16 22.92 55.90
CA PHE A 588 -6.16 23.10 57.36
C PHE A 588 -5.73 21.81 58.05
N ILE A 589 -4.50 21.78 58.57
CA ILE A 589 -3.95 20.60 59.26
C ILE A 589 -4.17 20.74 60.77
N THR A 590 -4.91 19.80 61.34
CA THR A 590 -5.09 19.64 62.79
C THR A 590 -4.25 18.49 63.32
N GLU A 591 -3.10 18.79 63.93
CA GLU A 591 -2.39 17.78 64.72
C GLU A 591 -3.15 17.53 66.04
N ASN A 592 -3.59 16.29 66.24
CA ASN A 592 -3.98 15.80 67.56
C ASN A 592 -3.29 14.45 67.82
N ASN A 593 -3.03 14.14 69.09
CA ASN A 593 -1.95 13.20 69.45
C ASN A 593 -2.27 11.72 69.15
N GLY A 594 -1.98 11.29 67.92
CA GLY A 594 -1.55 9.91 67.63
C GLY A 594 -2.58 8.92 67.11
N GLU A 595 -3.20 9.18 65.95
CA GLU A 595 -3.37 8.20 64.85
C GLU A 595 -3.93 8.92 63.60
N PRO A 596 -3.60 8.51 62.36
CA PRO A 596 -4.08 9.17 61.14
C PRO A 596 -5.53 8.77 60.83
N VAL A 597 -6.38 9.75 60.54
CA VAL A 597 -7.78 9.56 60.16
C VAL A 597 -8.00 10.00 58.71
N GLU A 598 -8.46 9.09 57.86
CA GLU A 598 -8.99 9.47 56.53
C GLU A 598 -10.34 10.19 56.72
N SER A 599 -10.50 11.36 56.10
CA SER A 599 -11.80 12.04 55.97
C SER A 599 -11.86 12.83 54.65
N ASN A 600 -13.08 13.07 54.17
CA ASN A 600 -13.38 13.40 52.77
C ASN A 600 -13.61 14.91 52.52
N GLU A 601 -14.03 15.21 51.28
CA GLU A 601 -14.69 16.45 50.81
C GLU A 601 -13.76 17.62 50.41
N VAL A 602 -13.25 17.53 49.17
CA VAL A 602 -12.96 18.74 48.37
C VAL A 602 -14.29 19.30 47.87
N ILE A 603 -14.67 20.49 48.32
CA ILE A 603 -15.83 21.22 47.82
C ILE A 603 -15.40 22.13 46.68
N THR A 604 -15.83 21.83 45.46
CA THR A 604 -15.69 22.71 44.29
C THR A 604 -17.05 23.29 43.90
N GLU A 605 -17.30 24.56 44.23
CA GLU A 605 -18.41 25.31 43.65
C GLU A 605 -18.07 25.68 42.19
N VAL A 606 -18.93 25.27 41.25
CA VAL A 606 -18.87 25.68 39.84
C VAL A 606 -20.12 26.48 39.52
N ILE A 607 -19.94 27.70 39.00
CA ILE A 607 -21.04 28.60 38.65
C ILE A 607 -21.43 28.38 37.18
N GLU A 608 -22.42 27.53 36.95
CA GLU A 608 -23.04 27.36 35.63
C GLU A 608 -24.22 28.33 35.41
N ASN A 609 -24.44 28.75 34.16
CA ASN A 609 -25.65 29.44 33.72
C ASN A 609 -26.39 28.57 32.69
N ASN A 610 -27.68 28.37 32.92
CA ASN A 610 -28.56 27.50 32.12
C ASN A 610 -28.88 28.08 30.73
N GLU A 611 -29.17 27.20 29.76
CA GLU A 611 -30.55 27.05 29.25
C GLU A 611 -30.75 25.66 28.59
N ALA A 612 -32.00 25.17 28.57
CA ALA A 612 -32.31 23.78 28.21
C ALA A 612 -33.70 23.64 27.55
N VAL A 613 -33.88 22.58 26.74
CA VAL A 613 -35.18 22.12 26.22
C VAL A 613 -35.22 20.57 26.27
N VAL A 614 -36.42 20.00 26.43
CA VAL A 614 -36.71 18.60 26.76
C VAL A 614 -37.69 18.01 25.73
N GLU A 615 -37.70 16.68 25.55
CA GLU A 615 -38.83 15.76 25.18
C GLU A 615 -38.36 14.60 24.26
N ASN A 616 -39.01 13.41 24.20
CA ASN A 616 -39.62 12.55 25.24
C ASN A 616 -40.04 11.20 24.60
N ASN A 617 -39.78 10.07 25.28
CA ASN A 617 -40.40 8.74 25.07
C ASN A 617 -40.23 8.09 23.66
N ASP A 618 -40.54 6.82 23.38
CA ASP A 618 -41.32 5.78 24.11
C ASP A 618 -40.70 4.36 23.98
N THR A 619 -41.21 3.37 24.72
CA THR A 619 -40.73 1.96 24.66
C THR A 619 -41.85 0.93 24.44
N VAL A 620 -41.56 -0.15 23.68
CA VAL A 620 -42.38 -1.38 23.59
C VAL A 620 -41.45 -2.60 23.48
N VAL A 621 -41.86 -3.74 24.06
CA VAL A 621 -41.14 -5.03 24.16
C VAL A 621 -42.12 -6.16 23.76
N GLU A 622 -41.66 -7.43 23.74
CA GLU A 622 -42.40 -8.71 23.61
C GLU A 622 -42.53 -9.33 22.18
N ASN A 623 -42.55 -10.66 21.98
CA ASN A 623 -41.96 -11.81 22.70
C ASN A 623 -42.05 -13.13 21.87
N ASN A 624 -41.25 -14.14 22.25
CA ASN A 624 -41.41 -15.60 22.05
C ASN A 624 -41.15 -16.32 20.70
N GLU A 625 -40.61 -17.54 20.85
CA GLU A 625 -40.34 -18.63 19.86
C GLU A 625 -41.47 -19.71 19.92
N PRO A 626 -41.32 -21.05 19.63
CA PRO A 626 -40.27 -21.86 18.94
C PRO A 626 -40.88 -22.92 17.94
N VAL A 627 -40.22 -24.10 17.77
CA VAL A 627 -40.72 -25.44 17.28
C VAL A 627 -40.66 -25.72 15.75
N ILE A 628 -40.14 -26.86 15.21
CA ILE A 628 -39.27 -27.98 15.71
C ILE A 628 -38.86 -28.95 14.54
N GLU A 629 -37.71 -29.68 14.65
CA GLU A 629 -37.36 -31.03 14.06
C GLU A 629 -37.41 -31.34 12.52
N ASN A 630 -36.74 -32.36 11.92
CA ASN A 630 -35.61 -33.28 12.27
C ASN A 630 -35.08 -34.10 11.05
N ASN A 631 -33.92 -34.78 11.20
CA ASN A 631 -33.51 -36.08 10.58
C ASN A 631 -33.27 -36.13 9.03
N ASP A 632 -32.56 -37.08 8.36
CA ASP A 632 -31.78 -38.33 8.67
C ASP A 632 -31.00 -38.79 7.38
N HIS A 633 -30.05 -39.75 7.29
CA HIS A 633 -29.02 -40.39 8.16
C HIS A 633 -28.11 -41.31 7.27
N VAL A 634 -26.90 -41.73 7.73
CA VAL A 634 -26.22 -43.05 7.41
C VAL A 634 -25.64 -43.34 5.97
N VAL A 635 -24.56 -44.14 5.70
CA VAL A 635 -23.35 -44.63 6.45
C VAL A 635 -22.38 -45.49 5.55
N GLU A 636 -21.09 -45.68 5.95
CA GLU A 636 -20.17 -46.85 5.64
C GLU A 636 -19.69 -47.16 4.17
N ASN A 637 -18.64 -47.96 3.83
CA ASN A 637 -17.45 -48.52 4.54
C ASN A 637 -16.32 -49.08 3.59
N VAL A 638 -15.09 -49.29 4.13
CA VAL A 638 -14.14 -50.45 3.94
C VAL A 638 -13.28 -50.69 2.66
N GLU A 639 -11.95 -50.85 2.91
CA GLU A 639 -10.86 -51.71 2.30
C GLU A 639 -10.55 -51.73 0.77
N VAL A 640 -9.32 -51.43 0.29
CA VAL A 640 -7.97 -52.12 0.33
C VAL A 640 -7.75 -53.18 -0.78
N VAL A 641 -6.65 -53.06 -1.55
CA VAL A 641 -5.68 -54.12 -2.01
C VAL A 641 -4.68 -53.57 -3.07
N ASP A 642 -3.44 -53.30 -2.63
CA ASP A 642 -2.16 -53.92 -3.01
C ASP A 642 -1.66 -54.08 -4.51
N LYS A 643 -0.37 -53.74 -4.69
CA LYS A 643 0.70 -54.33 -5.58
C LYS A 643 0.95 -53.97 -7.07
N ASN A 644 2.27 -53.85 -7.34
CA ASN A 644 3.08 -54.27 -8.51
C ASN A 644 3.06 -53.47 -9.85
N GLU A 645 4.11 -53.43 -10.69
CA GLU A 645 5.60 -53.60 -10.57
C GLU A 645 6.29 -53.29 -11.95
N ILE A 646 7.64 -53.34 -12.03
CA ILE A 646 8.50 -53.63 -13.24
C ILE A 646 8.85 -52.50 -14.27
N ASP A 647 10.12 -52.08 -14.18
CA ASP A 647 11.20 -51.89 -15.20
C ASP A 647 11.22 -50.98 -16.46
N HIS A 648 12.37 -50.27 -16.53
CA HIS A 648 13.35 -50.08 -17.63
C HIS A 648 12.94 -49.92 -19.12
N ALA A 649 13.51 -48.89 -19.76
CA ALA A 649 14.60 -49.04 -20.76
C ALA A 649 15.33 -47.71 -21.09
N LYS A 650 16.54 -47.80 -21.68
CA LYS A 650 17.31 -46.68 -22.28
C LYS A 650 17.28 -46.77 -23.81
N VAL A 651 17.45 -45.64 -24.51
CA VAL A 651 18.02 -45.54 -25.89
C VAL A 651 18.93 -44.29 -25.98
N GLU A 652 19.84 -44.25 -26.94
CA GLU A 652 21.02 -43.35 -27.01
C GLU A 652 21.05 -42.46 -28.27
N GLU A 653 21.94 -41.44 -28.26
CA GLU A 653 22.57 -40.72 -29.43
C GLU A 653 21.67 -40.06 -30.52
N LYS A 654 21.97 -38.85 -31.01
CA LYS A 654 23.22 -38.51 -31.73
C LYS A 654 23.49 -36.99 -31.89
N ILE A 655 24.64 -36.65 -32.48
CA ILE A 655 25.23 -35.30 -32.62
C ILE A 655 25.30 -34.87 -34.11
N GLN A 656 25.23 -33.56 -34.40
CA GLN A 656 25.82 -32.98 -35.62
C GLN A 656 26.31 -31.53 -35.43
N GLU A 657 27.28 -31.10 -36.25
CA GLU A 657 28.04 -29.84 -36.15
C GLU A 657 27.47 -28.70 -37.04
N PRO A 658 28.00 -27.46 -36.91
CA PRO A 658 28.47 -26.75 -38.12
C PRO A 658 29.86 -26.09 -38.00
N VAL A 659 30.30 -25.38 -39.06
CA VAL A 659 31.72 -25.18 -39.44
C VAL A 659 32.22 -23.71 -39.43
N LYS A 660 33.54 -23.60 -39.20
CA LYS A 660 34.54 -22.51 -39.35
C LYS A 660 34.19 -21.24 -40.19
N ILE A 661 34.41 -20.00 -39.67
CA ILE A 661 35.63 -19.11 -39.62
C ILE A 661 35.92 -18.31 -40.92
N GLU A 662 36.04 -16.98 -40.82
CA GLU A 662 37.22 -16.19 -41.27
C GLU A 662 37.28 -14.76 -40.66
N GLU A 663 38.47 -14.15 -40.60
CA GLU A 663 38.79 -12.88 -39.90
C GLU A 663 39.34 -11.80 -40.86
N SER A 664 39.39 -10.52 -40.44
CA SER A 664 40.48 -9.60 -40.84
C SER A 664 40.63 -8.35 -39.95
N HIS A 665 41.88 -7.93 -39.71
CA HIS A 665 42.29 -6.70 -39.02
C HIS A 665 43.39 -5.97 -39.81
N PRO A 666 43.36 -4.62 -39.88
CA PRO A 666 44.40 -3.76 -39.25
C PRO A 666 43.82 -2.42 -38.69
N SER A 667 44.51 -1.57 -37.92
CA SER A 667 45.76 -1.64 -37.09
C SER A 667 45.79 -0.43 -36.10
N GLN A 668 46.95 -0.11 -35.49
CA GLN A 668 47.19 1.01 -34.54
C GLN A 668 48.25 2.01 -35.07
N PRO A 669 48.33 3.29 -34.59
CA PRO A 669 49.01 3.63 -33.31
C PRO A 669 48.42 4.84 -32.50
N PRO A 670 48.92 5.14 -31.28
CA PRO A 670 48.31 6.09 -30.32
C PRO A 670 49.07 7.42 -30.08
N VAL A 671 48.42 8.39 -29.40
CA VAL A 671 49.03 9.65 -28.86
C VAL A 671 48.48 9.99 -27.46
N THR A 672 49.26 10.70 -26.64
CA THR A 672 49.07 10.96 -25.19
C THR A 672 48.25 12.22 -24.81
N ALA A 673 47.84 12.28 -23.54
CA ALA A 673 47.04 13.36 -22.94
C ALA A 673 47.84 14.61 -22.49
N VAL A 674 47.12 15.69 -22.17
CA VAL A 674 47.60 16.88 -21.42
C VAL A 674 46.51 17.30 -20.42
N LEU A 675 46.93 17.70 -19.20
CA LEU A 675 46.08 18.23 -18.13
C LEU A 675 46.22 19.76 -17.99
N ASN A 676 45.19 20.40 -17.42
CA ASN A 676 45.13 21.70 -16.71
C ASN A 676 43.83 22.46 -17.09
N GLY A 677 43.09 23.11 -16.17
CA GLY A 677 43.29 23.24 -14.72
C GLY A 677 42.12 24.01 -14.07
N ASP A 678 42.22 24.30 -12.77
CA ASP A 678 41.11 24.81 -11.94
C ASP A 678 40.48 26.14 -12.41
N ARG A 679 39.18 26.30 -12.12
CA ARG A 679 38.59 27.61 -11.82
C ARG A 679 37.40 27.53 -10.86
N LYS A 680 37.31 28.52 -9.97
CA LYS A 680 36.43 28.57 -8.80
C LYS A 680 34.98 28.90 -9.15
N VAL A 681 34.06 28.32 -8.39
CA VAL A 681 32.64 28.72 -8.35
C VAL A 681 32.50 30.10 -7.68
N GLN A 682 31.55 30.91 -8.15
CA GLN A 682 30.96 32.03 -7.40
C GLN A 682 29.43 31.87 -7.36
N PRO A 683 28.77 32.14 -6.22
CA PRO A 683 27.31 32.12 -6.14
C PRO A 683 26.68 33.32 -6.88
N ARG A 684 25.46 33.14 -7.38
CA ARG A 684 24.60 34.24 -7.86
C ARG A 684 23.61 34.64 -6.74
N PRO A 685 23.24 35.93 -6.63
CA PRO A 685 22.32 36.40 -5.60
C PRO A 685 20.85 36.03 -5.90
N SER A 686 20.02 36.12 -4.87
CA SER A 686 18.56 35.94 -4.91
C SER A 686 17.84 37.07 -5.66
N ASN A 687 16.69 36.73 -6.25
CA ASN A 687 15.75 37.71 -6.81
C ASN A 687 14.56 37.89 -5.84
N GLU A 688 14.38 39.10 -5.31
CA GLU A 688 13.08 39.49 -4.72
C GLU A 688 12.02 39.59 -5.82
N ILE A 689 10.82 39.04 -5.60
CA ILE A 689 9.64 39.32 -6.44
C ILE A 689 8.77 40.34 -5.71
N LYS A 690 8.60 41.54 -6.28
CA LYS A 690 7.65 42.53 -5.79
C LYS A 690 6.36 42.47 -6.59
N MET A 691 5.27 42.08 -5.94
CA MET A 691 3.93 42.14 -6.54
C MET A 691 3.52 43.59 -6.80
N VAL A 692 2.96 43.84 -7.99
CA VAL A 692 2.23 45.06 -8.33
C VAL A 692 0.96 44.64 -9.07
N SER A 693 -0.19 44.81 -8.43
CA SER A 693 -1.49 44.45 -9.00
C SER A 693 -2.01 45.53 -9.95
N ARG A 694 -2.72 45.11 -11.02
CA ARG A 694 -3.82 45.90 -11.62
C ARG A 694 -4.74 45.08 -12.52
N SER A 695 -5.98 45.52 -12.54
CA SER A 695 -7.12 44.89 -13.22
C SER A 695 -7.18 45.18 -14.72
N ASN A 696 -7.42 44.15 -15.53
CA ASN A 696 -8.65 43.99 -16.35
C ASN A 696 -8.54 42.73 -17.24
N GLY A 697 -9.68 42.10 -17.54
CA GLY A 697 -9.74 40.79 -18.20
C GLY A 697 -9.82 40.79 -19.73
N ALA A 698 -9.99 39.57 -20.26
CA ALA A 698 -9.96 39.14 -21.67
C ALA A 698 -8.54 39.00 -22.29
N PRO A 699 -8.26 37.89 -23.02
CA PRO A 699 -6.90 37.51 -23.42
C PRO A 699 -6.49 38.08 -24.79
N LYS A 700 -5.18 37.98 -25.09
CA LYS A 700 -4.64 38.00 -26.46
C LYS A 700 -3.46 37.06 -26.61
N ASP A 701 -3.39 36.42 -27.78
CA ASP A 701 -2.27 35.61 -28.23
C ASP A 701 -0.98 36.44 -28.34
N VAL A 702 0.14 35.84 -27.97
CA VAL A 702 1.47 36.35 -28.29
C VAL A 702 2.30 35.22 -28.89
N ILE A 703 2.68 35.38 -30.15
CA ILE A 703 3.56 34.48 -30.89
C ILE A 703 4.97 35.08 -30.88
N ARG A 704 6.00 34.21 -30.88
CA ARG A 704 7.45 34.46 -31.03
C ARG A 704 8.22 34.69 -29.72
N ALA A 705 9.47 34.23 -29.61
CA ALA A 705 10.22 33.22 -30.41
C ALA A 705 11.51 32.85 -29.67
N ASN A 706 12.02 31.61 -29.88
CA ASN A 706 13.44 31.25 -30.05
C ASN A 706 13.60 29.72 -29.98
N ASP A 707 13.47 29.03 -31.11
CA ASP A 707 13.84 27.61 -31.22
C ASP A 707 15.29 27.48 -31.70
N PRO A 708 16.18 26.77 -30.96
CA PRO A 708 17.43 26.25 -31.50
C PRO A 708 17.19 25.02 -32.39
N PRO A 709 18.12 24.66 -33.30
CA PRO A 709 17.91 23.63 -34.31
C PRO A 709 18.06 22.19 -33.80
N GLU A 710 17.56 21.25 -34.61
CA GLU A 710 17.90 19.83 -34.57
C GLU A 710 19.37 19.57 -34.97
N ASP A 711 19.79 18.28 -34.94
CA ASP A 711 21.13 17.75 -35.24
C ASP A 711 22.27 18.11 -34.27
N ASP A 712 22.33 17.41 -33.13
CA ASP A 712 23.54 16.61 -32.80
C ASP A 712 23.21 15.45 -31.84
N LEU A 713 23.67 14.23 -32.14
CA LEU A 713 23.33 12.98 -31.42
C LEU A 713 24.53 12.40 -30.63
N PRO A 714 24.55 12.49 -29.29
CA PRO A 714 25.54 11.79 -28.48
C PRO A 714 25.22 10.28 -28.41
N LYS A 715 26.04 9.46 -29.06
CA LYS A 715 25.95 7.98 -28.95
C LYS A 715 26.50 7.50 -27.61
N ASN A 716 25.82 6.51 -27.02
CA ASN A 716 26.31 5.58 -26.00
C ASN A 716 27.15 6.17 -24.83
N ILE A 717 26.48 6.56 -23.74
CA ILE A 717 27.07 6.48 -22.39
C ILE A 717 26.09 5.74 -21.46
N GLY A 718 25.98 4.43 -21.66
CA GLY A 718 25.43 3.52 -20.65
C GLY A 718 26.54 3.00 -19.75
N VAL A 719 26.20 2.61 -18.52
CA VAL A 719 27.06 1.90 -17.55
C VAL A 719 28.38 2.61 -17.20
N ASN A 720 28.34 3.53 -16.22
CA ASN A 720 29.48 3.73 -15.31
C ASN A 720 29.12 4.49 -14.01
N LYS A 721 28.64 3.75 -12.99
CA LYS A 721 28.66 4.22 -11.59
C LYS A 721 28.78 3.13 -10.51
N PHE A 722 28.92 1.85 -10.89
CA PHE A 722 29.02 0.71 -9.97
C PHE A 722 30.43 0.06 -9.90
N VAL A 723 31.42 0.56 -10.65
CA VAL A 723 32.79 -0.02 -10.69
C VAL A 723 33.63 0.41 -9.47
N ASN A 724 33.41 1.62 -8.95
CA ASN A 724 34.24 2.23 -7.90
C ASN A 724 34.25 1.47 -6.56
N PHE A 725 33.29 0.56 -6.32
CA PHE A 725 33.27 -0.28 -5.12
C PHE A 725 34.44 -1.27 -5.10
N PHE A 726 34.70 -1.96 -6.22
CA PHE A 726 35.64 -3.08 -6.26
C PHE A 726 37.12 -2.69 -6.38
N GLU A 727 37.44 -1.51 -6.91
CA GLU A 727 38.84 -1.03 -6.91
C GLU A 727 39.37 -0.74 -5.49
N SER A 728 38.49 -0.57 -4.50
CA SER A 728 38.86 -0.39 -3.10
C SER A 728 39.29 -1.68 -2.37
N LEU A 729 38.95 -2.87 -2.92
CA LEU A 729 39.04 -4.15 -2.21
C LEU A 729 40.24 -5.04 -2.61
N GLY A 730 41.22 -4.52 -3.36
CA GLY A 730 42.59 -5.04 -3.42
C GLY A 730 42.83 -6.47 -3.97
N GLY A 731 41.78 -7.18 -4.41
CA GLY A 731 41.85 -8.55 -4.93
C GLY A 731 42.45 -8.62 -6.34
N LYS A 732 43.35 -9.58 -6.59
CA LYS A 732 43.87 -9.86 -7.93
C LYS A 732 43.00 -10.91 -8.63
N LYS A 733 42.53 -10.53 -9.82
CA LYS A 733 41.95 -11.35 -10.92
C LYS A 733 41.82 -12.86 -10.69
#